data_AF-A0A7S0NZ73-F1
#
_entry.id   AF-A0A7S0NZ73-F1
#
_cell.length_a   1.000
_cell.length_b   1.000
_cell.length_c   1.000
_cell.angle_alpha   90.00
_cell.angle_beta   90.00
_cell.angle_gamma   90.00
#
_symmetry.space_group_name_H-M   'P 1'
#
loop_
_entity.id
_entity.type
_entity.pdbx_description
1 polymer ?
#
loop_
_entity_poly.entity_id
_entity_poly.type
_entity_poly.pdbx_seq_one_letter_code
_entity_poly.pdbx_strand_id
1 'polypeptide(L)'
;MNPADMPSTLAVGALHGDDVAPFSSRGMTTWELPEGYGRIKPDLLAPGTRLLGAKRGGGCTSMSGTSVASPVASAAAALLAGALLASPGADGLLGAPILKQALIDGATRLERRSAFEQGGGALSVSKSLRALLTSLSPKLSSLPAEIDLRGCTADGAPLDGSAFLWPLCAQPLFYSSAPLLLNLTLLYSGLAPPSNLTRPPMWVGASEEDAQMLEVRFETHDATLGVGIVATPASVRLEEAVVRGEIIIEAASTRSDGSAALLSLSVPTAVRVVRPPPRHRRLLWDMRHSISYPPAYVPRDWLEGANEASADDMLDREGDHPHTNFRGAFAHLRSRGYVVEVLGCALTAINASEYGALLLVDPEDAFSAAEVAKLSRDVREAGLSLVVLAEWYSEAVARKLAFYDDEARGWRTPITGGANVPALNLALAPFGIAFSEHLVLSGELRVGERTVAVRSATAIDGFPAGGYIVRAPMLIDEAPRSTGVGASTARDVPMLGLLQLGGGGGAPRGRLAVFGDSSFADEHKPHASAEASAVKPVHHMMWLLDSMVDFAASGVRDERLFAAATRLDSSLLRASNGSTDADALGLLAPYSRAARADECLPLRLCCGTMNEAARCGPFLRAGREGAERADGSLAAARRGRAAPSIAAPRRRAPSADVPVEACVVGPVCVVLAASLLARFCARRPTRQARWCSRQLQGCSCCRTWLLCRRLWLRCWPSARWRLPL
;
A
#
# COMPACT_ATOMS: atom_id res chain seq x y z
N MET A 1 -1.15 7.90 -8.26
CA MET A 1 -1.83 6.61 -8.52
C MET A 1 -0.96 5.74 -9.41
N ASN A 2 -0.66 4.50 -9.00
CA ASN A 2 -0.05 3.50 -9.88
C ASN A 2 -1.16 2.76 -10.66
N PRO A 3 -1.27 2.92 -12.00
CA PRO A 3 -2.40 2.36 -12.76
C PRO A 3 -2.37 0.82 -12.87
N ALA A 4 -1.23 0.18 -12.59
CA ALA A 4 -1.13 -1.28 -12.54
C ALA A 4 -1.94 -1.86 -11.36
N ASP A 5 -2.06 -1.14 -10.27
CA ASP A 5 -2.73 -1.60 -9.05
C ASP A 5 -4.25 -1.59 -9.17
N MET A 6 -4.82 -0.94 -10.19
CA MET A 6 -6.27 -0.92 -10.39
C MET A 6 -6.84 -2.34 -10.57
N PRO A 7 -8.00 -2.67 -9.96
CA PRO A 7 -8.60 -4.02 -10.08
C PRO A 7 -8.97 -4.40 -11.52
N SER A 8 -9.45 -3.44 -12.30
CA SER A 8 -9.86 -3.59 -13.71
C SER A 8 -8.69 -3.74 -14.69
N THR A 9 -7.48 -3.29 -14.31
CA THR A 9 -6.26 -3.42 -15.12
C THR A 9 -5.67 -4.83 -15.01
N LEU A 10 -5.15 -5.36 -16.12
CA LEU A 10 -4.24 -6.51 -16.12
C LEU A 10 -2.81 -5.99 -15.91
N ALA A 11 -2.27 -6.15 -14.70
CA ALA A 11 -0.88 -5.86 -14.38
C ALA A 11 0.02 -7.01 -14.81
N VAL A 12 1.13 -6.68 -15.46
CA VAL A 12 2.01 -7.64 -16.13
C VAL A 12 3.45 -7.45 -15.64
N GLY A 13 3.94 -8.42 -14.88
CA GLY A 13 5.36 -8.51 -14.54
C GLY A 13 6.18 -9.12 -15.69
N ALA A 14 7.50 -9.04 -15.59
CA ALA A 14 8.42 -9.49 -16.63
C ALA A 14 9.15 -10.79 -16.25
N LEU A 15 9.32 -11.70 -17.21
CA LEU A 15 10.16 -12.89 -17.09
C LEU A 15 11.60 -12.65 -17.60
N HIS A 16 12.55 -13.33 -16.97
CA HIS A 16 13.92 -13.54 -17.43
C HIS A 16 14.20 -15.05 -17.52
N GLY A 17 14.04 -15.62 -18.72
CA GLY A 17 13.99 -17.08 -18.85
C GLY A 17 12.74 -17.62 -18.15
N ASP A 18 12.91 -18.60 -17.29
CA ASP A 18 11.83 -19.28 -16.57
C ASP A 18 11.55 -18.67 -15.16
N ASP A 19 12.18 -17.55 -14.81
CA ASP A 19 12.02 -16.87 -13.51
C ASP A 19 11.61 -15.39 -13.65
N VAL A 20 11.16 -14.79 -12.55
CA VAL A 20 10.82 -13.35 -12.45
C VAL A 20 12.06 -12.50 -12.73
N ALA A 21 11.94 -11.52 -13.64
CA ALA A 21 13.04 -10.62 -13.95
C ALA A 21 13.46 -9.80 -12.71
N PRO A 22 14.76 -9.55 -12.49
CA PRO A 22 15.23 -8.78 -11.33
C PRO A 22 14.61 -7.38 -11.22
N PHE A 23 14.36 -6.72 -12.36
CA PHE A 23 13.73 -5.39 -12.45
C PHE A 23 12.20 -5.41 -12.42
N SER A 24 11.56 -6.58 -12.33
CA SER A 24 10.09 -6.65 -12.25
C SER A 24 9.67 -6.28 -10.83
N SER A 25 8.81 -5.28 -10.68
CA SER A 25 8.17 -4.90 -9.42
C SER A 25 7.40 -6.08 -8.81
N ARG A 26 7.33 -6.09 -7.48
CA ARG A 26 6.83 -7.19 -6.63
C ARG A 26 6.13 -6.58 -5.41
N GLY A 27 5.41 -7.38 -4.67
CA GLY A 27 4.74 -6.99 -3.43
C GLY A 27 3.22 -6.97 -3.56
N MET A 28 2.56 -6.84 -2.41
CA MET A 28 1.12 -6.56 -2.37
C MET A 28 0.86 -5.08 -2.67
N THR A 29 -0.30 -4.77 -3.24
CA THR A 29 -0.76 -3.38 -3.31
C THR A 29 -1.04 -2.87 -1.90
N THR A 30 -0.60 -1.66 -1.56
CA THR A 30 -0.93 -1.03 -0.28
C THR A 30 -2.24 -0.24 -0.29
N TRP A 31 -2.92 -0.17 -1.44
CA TRP A 31 -4.16 0.59 -1.66
C TRP A 31 -5.28 0.21 -0.68
N GLU A 32 -5.36 -1.07 -0.32
CA GLU A 32 -6.37 -1.59 0.60
C GLU A 32 -6.02 -1.38 2.08
N LEU A 33 -4.81 -0.91 2.41
CA LEU A 33 -4.45 -0.60 3.80
C LEU A 33 -5.21 0.66 4.28
N PRO A 34 -5.69 0.70 5.53
CA PRO A 34 -5.57 -0.33 6.55
C PRO A 34 -6.72 -1.36 6.55
N GLU A 35 -7.75 -1.18 5.71
CA GLU A 35 -9.03 -1.93 5.77
C GLU A 35 -8.91 -3.40 5.33
N GLY A 36 -7.94 -3.71 4.46
CA GLY A 36 -7.49 -5.06 4.14
C GLY A 36 -5.99 -5.23 4.39
N TYR A 37 -5.40 -6.27 3.83
CA TYR A 37 -3.95 -6.53 3.94
C TYR A 37 -3.12 -6.12 2.72
N GLY A 38 -3.80 -5.80 1.62
CA GLY A 38 -3.19 -5.59 0.32
C GLY A 38 -3.43 -6.75 -0.64
N ARG A 39 -3.44 -6.44 -1.94
CA ARG A 39 -3.86 -7.36 -3.01
C ARG A 39 -2.67 -7.98 -3.73
N ILE A 40 -2.86 -9.20 -4.24
CA ILE A 40 -1.88 -9.84 -5.12
C ILE A 40 -1.76 -9.04 -6.42
N LYS A 41 -0.56 -8.51 -6.68
CA LYS A 41 -0.10 -7.99 -7.96
C LYS A 41 1.35 -8.48 -8.21
N PRO A 42 1.84 -8.53 -9.46
CA PRO A 42 1.10 -8.35 -10.71
C PRO A 42 0.00 -9.42 -10.88
N ASP A 43 -0.88 -9.29 -11.88
CA ASP A 43 -1.90 -10.32 -12.13
C ASP A 43 -1.27 -11.57 -12.77
N LEU A 44 -0.24 -11.40 -13.60
CA LEU A 44 0.55 -12.47 -14.22
C LEU A 44 1.94 -11.97 -14.68
N LEU A 45 2.79 -12.89 -15.15
CA LEU A 45 4.08 -12.59 -15.78
C LEU A 45 4.06 -12.87 -17.28
N ALA A 46 4.74 -12.05 -18.08
CA ALA A 46 4.98 -12.32 -19.50
C ALA A 46 6.47 -12.17 -19.87
N PRO A 47 6.94 -12.80 -20.96
CA PRO A 47 8.29 -12.60 -21.49
C PRO A 47 8.62 -11.11 -21.64
N GLY A 48 9.70 -10.66 -20.98
CA GLY A 48 10.03 -9.23 -20.89
C GLY A 48 11.53 -8.91 -20.91
N THR A 49 12.40 -9.88 -21.21
CA THR A 49 13.86 -9.67 -21.22
C THR A 49 14.48 -10.11 -22.55
N ARG A 50 15.34 -9.27 -23.13
CA ARG A 50 16.08 -9.52 -24.39
C ARG A 50 15.19 -9.91 -25.57
N LEU A 51 13.98 -9.38 -25.64
CA LEU A 51 13.07 -9.63 -26.75
C LEU A 51 13.37 -8.70 -27.94
N LEU A 52 13.30 -9.24 -29.15
CA LEU A 52 13.45 -8.48 -30.39
C LEU A 52 12.15 -7.74 -30.71
N GLY A 53 12.20 -6.41 -30.69
CA GLY A 53 11.12 -5.52 -31.14
C GLY A 53 11.52 -4.65 -32.33
N ALA A 54 10.55 -4.00 -32.95
CA ALA A 54 10.77 -3.14 -34.12
C ALA A 54 11.64 -1.91 -33.78
N LYS A 55 12.68 -1.67 -34.57
CA LYS A 55 13.57 -0.50 -34.41
C LYS A 55 13.11 0.65 -35.30
N ARG A 56 13.18 1.89 -34.79
CA ARG A 56 12.94 3.10 -35.59
C ARG A 56 13.95 3.17 -36.74
N GLY A 57 13.44 3.35 -37.97
CA GLY A 57 14.26 3.32 -39.19
C GLY A 57 14.37 1.94 -39.85
N GLY A 58 13.75 0.90 -39.27
CA GLY A 58 13.75 -0.47 -39.80
C GLY A 58 14.68 -1.41 -39.01
N GLY A 59 14.48 -2.71 -39.24
CA GLY A 59 15.16 -3.77 -38.49
C GLY A 59 14.58 -4.01 -37.10
N CYS A 60 15.27 -4.86 -36.32
CA CYS A 60 14.89 -5.19 -34.94
C CYS A 60 15.95 -4.71 -33.94
N THR A 61 15.55 -4.55 -32.68
CA THR A 61 16.45 -4.28 -31.56
C THR A 61 16.03 -5.11 -30.34
N SER A 62 17.00 -5.53 -29.54
CA SER A 62 16.75 -6.20 -28.25
C SER A 62 16.26 -5.17 -27.21
N MET A 63 15.21 -5.50 -26.48
CA MET A 63 14.63 -4.67 -25.41
C MET A 63 14.34 -5.53 -24.18
N SER A 64 14.36 -4.89 -23.00
CA SER A 64 13.98 -5.50 -21.71
C SER A 64 13.16 -4.50 -20.90
N GLY A 65 12.22 -5.00 -20.10
CA GLY A 65 11.35 -4.19 -19.24
C GLY A 65 9.93 -4.76 -19.14
N THR A 66 9.20 -4.39 -18.09
CA THR A 66 7.74 -4.64 -18.00
C THR A 66 6.99 -3.96 -19.15
N SER A 67 7.48 -2.82 -19.64
CA SER A 67 7.03 -2.17 -20.89
C SER A 67 7.13 -3.05 -22.15
N VAL A 68 7.91 -4.14 -22.11
CA VAL A 68 8.00 -5.15 -23.18
C VAL A 68 7.10 -6.36 -22.88
N ALA A 69 6.91 -6.71 -21.60
CA ALA A 69 6.02 -7.78 -21.16
C ALA A 69 4.53 -7.44 -21.37
N SER A 70 4.11 -6.21 -21.04
CA SER A 70 2.74 -5.73 -21.20
C SER A 70 2.17 -5.91 -22.62
N PRO A 71 2.83 -5.48 -23.72
CA PRO A 71 2.31 -5.72 -25.07
C PRO A 71 2.25 -7.20 -25.47
N VAL A 72 3.07 -8.09 -24.88
CA VAL A 72 2.96 -9.55 -25.10
C VAL A 72 1.68 -10.10 -24.48
N ALA A 73 1.35 -9.68 -23.25
CA ALA A 73 0.07 -10.04 -22.62
C ALA A 73 -1.13 -9.43 -23.37
N SER A 74 -1.04 -8.20 -23.86
CA SER A 74 -2.07 -7.59 -24.71
C SER A 74 -2.29 -8.35 -26.02
N ALA A 75 -1.23 -8.87 -26.64
CA ALA A 75 -1.33 -9.72 -27.83
C ALA A 75 -2.03 -11.06 -27.51
N ALA A 76 -1.73 -11.67 -26.36
CA ALA A 76 -2.45 -12.85 -25.88
C ALA A 76 -3.94 -12.56 -25.64
N ALA A 77 -4.27 -11.45 -24.98
CA ALA A 77 -5.66 -11.01 -24.78
C ALA A 77 -6.41 -10.82 -26.12
N ALA A 78 -5.74 -10.25 -27.14
CA ALA A 78 -6.30 -10.07 -28.47
C ALA A 78 -6.56 -11.41 -29.19
N LEU A 79 -5.66 -12.40 -29.05
CA LEU A 79 -5.87 -13.75 -29.58
C LEU A 79 -7.05 -14.47 -28.91
N LEU A 80 -7.16 -14.35 -27.58
CA LEU A 80 -8.29 -14.88 -26.82
C LEU A 80 -9.62 -14.23 -27.23
N ALA A 81 -9.64 -12.90 -27.39
CA ALA A 81 -10.80 -12.18 -27.89
C ALA A 81 -11.20 -12.63 -29.31
N GLY A 82 -10.24 -12.81 -30.21
CA GLY A 82 -10.48 -13.32 -31.56
C GLY A 82 -11.05 -14.74 -31.57
N ALA A 83 -10.54 -15.63 -30.71
CA ALA A 83 -11.05 -16.99 -30.57
C ALA A 83 -12.47 -17.02 -29.97
N LEU A 84 -12.75 -16.16 -28.98
CA LEU A 84 -14.08 -16.01 -28.40
C LEU A 84 -15.09 -15.53 -29.45
N LEU A 85 -14.74 -14.49 -30.23
CA LEU A 85 -15.58 -13.98 -31.33
C LEU A 85 -15.80 -14.99 -32.47
N ALA A 86 -14.93 -15.99 -32.61
CA ALA A 86 -15.08 -17.08 -33.57
C ALA A 86 -15.84 -18.30 -33.01
N SER A 87 -16.17 -18.31 -31.71
CA SER A 87 -16.79 -19.45 -31.03
C SER A 87 -18.33 -19.36 -31.07
N PRO A 88 -19.04 -20.36 -31.60
CA PRO A 88 -20.50 -20.37 -31.58
C PRO A 88 -21.06 -20.30 -30.15
N GLY A 89 -22.04 -19.42 -29.92
CA GLY A 89 -22.66 -19.24 -28.60
C GLY A 89 -21.90 -18.31 -27.64
N ALA A 90 -20.81 -17.67 -28.09
CA ALA A 90 -20.06 -16.69 -27.29
C ALA A 90 -20.54 -15.23 -27.47
N ASP A 91 -21.67 -15.03 -28.15
CA ASP A 91 -22.23 -13.71 -28.44
C ASP A 91 -22.49 -12.89 -27.16
N GLY A 92 -21.92 -11.69 -27.11
CA GLY A 92 -22.05 -10.79 -25.96
C GLY A 92 -21.20 -11.14 -24.73
N LEU A 93 -20.38 -12.21 -24.75
CA LEU A 93 -19.50 -12.56 -23.62
C LEU A 93 -18.21 -11.73 -23.57
N LEU A 94 -17.79 -11.11 -24.68
CA LEU A 94 -16.50 -10.42 -24.78
C LEU A 94 -16.42 -9.19 -23.86
N GLY A 95 -15.51 -9.24 -22.90
CA GLY A 95 -15.17 -8.11 -22.03
C GLY A 95 -13.79 -8.27 -21.37
N ALA A 96 -13.27 -7.21 -20.75
CA ALA A 96 -11.99 -7.28 -20.04
C ALA A 96 -11.96 -8.33 -18.90
N PRO A 97 -13.01 -8.50 -18.07
CA PRO A 97 -12.97 -9.47 -16.97
C PRO A 97 -12.82 -10.94 -17.40
N ILE A 98 -13.50 -11.38 -18.47
CA ILE A 98 -13.38 -12.76 -18.97
C ILE A 98 -11.99 -13.04 -19.56
N LEU A 99 -11.40 -12.06 -20.26
CA LEU A 99 -10.04 -12.18 -20.79
C LEU A 99 -9.02 -12.21 -19.63
N LYS A 100 -9.17 -11.33 -18.64
CA LYS A 100 -8.32 -11.30 -17.43
C LYS A 100 -8.41 -12.62 -16.66
N GLN A 101 -9.61 -13.15 -16.40
CA GLN A 101 -9.80 -14.44 -15.75
C GLN A 101 -9.15 -15.58 -16.55
N ALA A 102 -9.39 -15.69 -17.86
CA ALA A 102 -8.80 -16.75 -18.67
C ALA A 102 -7.25 -16.68 -18.73
N LEU A 103 -6.68 -15.47 -18.72
CA LEU A 103 -5.24 -15.27 -18.68
C LEU A 103 -4.63 -15.72 -17.35
N ILE A 104 -5.29 -15.41 -16.22
CA ILE A 104 -4.87 -15.82 -14.86
C ILE A 104 -5.08 -17.33 -14.66
N ASP A 105 -6.27 -17.87 -14.95
CA ASP A 105 -6.60 -19.30 -14.84
C ASP A 105 -5.69 -20.19 -15.73
N GLY A 106 -5.22 -19.64 -16.86
CA GLY A 106 -4.29 -20.30 -17.77
C GLY A 106 -2.80 -20.10 -17.47
N ALA A 107 -2.45 -19.27 -16.48
CA ALA A 107 -1.07 -19.01 -16.13
C ALA A 107 -0.39 -20.27 -15.54
N THR A 108 0.94 -20.33 -15.64
CA THR A 108 1.74 -21.45 -15.12
C THR A 108 2.52 -20.97 -13.91
N ARG A 109 2.19 -21.49 -12.72
CA ARG A 109 2.91 -21.17 -11.48
C ARG A 109 4.40 -21.52 -11.61
N LEU A 110 5.26 -20.60 -11.21
CA LEU A 110 6.69 -20.78 -10.96
C LEU A 110 6.85 -21.40 -9.55
N GLU A 111 7.71 -22.42 -9.42
CA GLU A 111 7.84 -23.23 -8.21
C GLU A 111 8.43 -22.49 -7.00
N ARG A 112 9.24 -21.45 -7.24
CA ARG A 112 10.07 -20.78 -6.22
C ARG A 112 9.72 -19.31 -6.00
N ARG A 113 8.48 -18.91 -6.34
CA ARG A 113 8.03 -17.51 -6.29
C ARG A 113 6.68 -17.41 -5.58
N SER A 114 6.52 -16.37 -4.76
CA SER A 114 5.21 -16.10 -4.15
C SER A 114 4.25 -15.47 -5.15
N ALA A 115 2.95 -15.52 -4.86
CA ALA A 115 1.92 -14.84 -5.64
C ALA A 115 2.18 -13.34 -5.77
N PHE A 116 2.78 -12.71 -4.76
CA PHE A 116 3.19 -11.29 -4.78
C PHE A 116 4.40 -11.00 -5.69
N GLU A 117 5.05 -12.02 -6.24
CA GLU A 117 6.07 -11.88 -7.29
C GLU A 117 5.56 -12.28 -8.67
N GLN A 118 4.63 -13.24 -8.75
CA GLN A 118 4.23 -13.89 -10.01
C GLN A 118 2.76 -13.72 -10.44
N GLY A 119 1.89 -13.22 -9.55
CA GLY A 119 0.44 -13.26 -9.76
C GLY A 119 -0.08 -14.70 -9.88
N GLY A 120 -0.86 -14.96 -10.93
CA GLY A 120 -1.23 -16.33 -11.33
C GLY A 120 -0.07 -17.15 -11.92
N GLY A 121 1.05 -16.53 -12.30
CA GLY A 121 2.24 -17.15 -12.88
C GLY A 121 2.57 -16.70 -14.30
N ALA A 122 3.38 -17.49 -15.01
CA ALA A 122 3.79 -17.24 -16.38
C ALA A 122 2.66 -17.43 -17.40
N LEU A 123 2.46 -16.43 -18.26
CA LEU A 123 1.50 -16.43 -19.36
C LEU A 123 1.64 -17.65 -20.27
N SER A 124 0.54 -18.38 -20.48
CA SER A 124 0.48 -19.49 -21.44
C SER A 124 -0.77 -19.40 -22.31
N VAL A 125 -0.63 -18.81 -23.51
CA VAL A 125 -1.74 -18.57 -24.45
C VAL A 125 -2.58 -19.82 -24.70
N SER A 126 -1.95 -21.00 -24.85
CA SER A 126 -2.63 -22.27 -25.09
C SER A 126 -3.45 -22.76 -23.89
N LYS A 127 -2.96 -22.55 -22.65
CA LYS A 127 -3.71 -22.89 -21.44
C LYS A 127 -4.84 -21.89 -21.20
N SER A 128 -4.59 -20.59 -21.38
CA SER A 128 -5.62 -19.55 -21.27
C SER A 128 -6.73 -19.71 -22.30
N LEU A 129 -6.39 -20.09 -23.53
CA LEU A 129 -7.37 -20.41 -24.57
C LEU A 129 -8.20 -21.64 -24.19
N ARG A 130 -7.58 -22.67 -23.62
CA ARG A 130 -8.31 -23.83 -23.11
C ARG A 130 -9.27 -23.42 -21.99
N ALA A 131 -8.79 -22.69 -20.97
CA ALA A 131 -9.60 -22.22 -19.85
C ALA A 131 -10.83 -21.43 -20.33
N LEU A 132 -10.62 -20.49 -21.25
CA LEU A 132 -11.68 -19.69 -21.89
C LEU A 132 -12.73 -20.57 -22.60
N LEU A 133 -12.29 -21.48 -23.47
CA LEU A 133 -13.20 -22.29 -24.29
C LEU A 133 -13.88 -23.43 -23.51
N THR A 134 -13.29 -23.91 -22.41
CA THR A 134 -13.93 -24.90 -21.53
C THR A 134 -15.04 -24.35 -20.66
N SER A 135 -15.12 -23.02 -20.50
CA SER A 135 -16.10 -22.34 -19.65
C SER A 135 -16.67 -21.11 -20.34
N LEU A 136 -17.38 -21.31 -21.46
CA LEU A 136 -18.16 -20.26 -22.15
C LEU A 136 -19.41 -19.81 -21.34
N SER A 137 -19.57 -20.26 -20.10
CA SER A 137 -20.57 -19.78 -19.15
C SER A 137 -19.96 -18.78 -18.17
N PRO A 138 -20.74 -17.80 -17.68
CA PRO A 138 -20.36 -16.96 -16.54
C PRO A 138 -19.74 -17.73 -15.37
N LYS A 139 -18.65 -17.21 -14.83
CA LYS A 139 -17.87 -17.85 -13.75
C LYS A 139 -17.36 -16.81 -12.75
N LEU A 140 -17.49 -17.13 -11.46
CA LEU A 140 -16.81 -16.44 -10.37
C LEU A 140 -15.53 -17.22 -10.03
N SER A 141 -14.39 -16.54 -9.96
CA SER A 141 -13.15 -17.09 -9.41
C SER A 141 -12.44 -16.07 -8.52
N SER A 142 -11.39 -16.52 -7.84
CA SER A 142 -10.56 -15.70 -6.96
C SER A 142 -9.07 -15.83 -7.27
N LEU A 143 -8.32 -14.76 -7.00
CA LEU A 143 -6.85 -14.79 -6.87
C LEU A 143 -6.50 -14.37 -5.43
N PRO A 144 -5.92 -15.26 -4.59
CA PRO A 144 -5.59 -16.65 -4.89
C PRO A 144 -6.85 -17.53 -4.99
N ALA A 145 -6.74 -18.66 -5.69
CA ALA A 145 -7.84 -19.62 -5.86
C ALA A 145 -8.03 -20.55 -4.64
N GLU A 146 -7.06 -20.56 -3.73
CA GLU A 146 -7.01 -21.36 -2.50
C GLU A 146 -6.20 -20.58 -1.45
N ILE A 147 -6.50 -20.76 -0.17
CA ILE A 147 -5.74 -20.22 0.96
C ILE A 147 -4.97 -21.37 1.62
N ASP A 148 -3.83 -21.76 1.04
CA ASP A 148 -2.95 -22.76 1.65
C ASP A 148 -1.76 -22.11 2.37
N LEU A 149 -1.81 -22.11 3.70
CA LEU A 149 -0.79 -21.52 4.56
C LEU A 149 0.19 -22.56 5.13
N ARG A 150 0.20 -23.77 4.57
CA ARG A 150 1.12 -24.85 4.98
C ARG A 150 2.48 -24.80 4.29
N GLY A 151 2.63 -24.00 3.24
CA GLY A 151 3.84 -23.89 2.40
C GLY A 151 5.05 -23.23 3.06
N CYS A 152 5.14 -23.23 4.39
CA CYS A 152 6.19 -22.58 5.17
C CYS A 152 6.66 -23.45 6.35
N THR A 153 7.96 -23.44 6.63
CA THR A 153 8.56 -24.06 7.83
C THR A 153 8.11 -23.36 9.12
N ALA A 154 8.49 -23.89 10.29
CA ALA A 154 8.18 -23.26 11.58
C ALA A 154 8.87 -21.90 11.76
N ASP A 155 10.10 -21.77 11.25
CA ASP A 155 10.91 -20.55 11.18
C ASP A 155 10.52 -19.60 10.01
N GLY A 156 9.45 -19.92 9.28
CA GLY A 156 8.85 -19.04 8.27
C GLY A 156 9.56 -19.02 6.91
N ALA A 157 10.51 -19.93 6.68
CA ALA A 157 11.11 -20.12 5.37
C ALA A 157 10.11 -20.77 4.39
N PRO A 158 10.08 -20.36 3.11
CA PRO A 158 9.24 -20.98 2.10
C PRO A 158 9.66 -22.43 1.86
N LEU A 159 8.69 -23.36 1.82
CA LEU A 159 8.91 -24.72 1.35
C LEU A 159 8.96 -24.75 -0.19
N ASP A 160 9.94 -25.46 -0.75
CA ASP A 160 10.12 -25.59 -2.20
C ASP A 160 8.82 -26.08 -2.87
N GLY A 161 8.46 -25.45 -4.00
CA GLY A 161 7.28 -25.81 -4.81
C GLY A 161 5.91 -25.50 -4.19
N SER A 162 5.83 -24.99 -2.95
CA SER A 162 4.56 -24.89 -2.21
C SER A 162 4.30 -23.55 -1.52
N ALA A 163 5.29 -22.67 -1.43
CA ALA A 163 5.18 -21.38 -0.73
C ALA A 163 4.45 -20.26 -1.51
N PHE A 164 3.37 -20.58 -2.24
CA PHE A 164 2.66 -19.62 -3.10
C PHE A 164 2.13 -18.40 -2.32
N LEU A 165 1.71 -18.59 -1.07
CA LEU A 165 1.26 -17.51 -0.18
C LEU A 165 2.34 -17.06 0.83
N TRP A 166 3.63 -17.29 0.57
CA TRP A 166 4.66 -16.57 1.33
C TRP A 166 4.55 -15.07 1.04
N PRO A 167 4.64 -14.17 2.04
CA PRO A 167 4.98 -14.40 3.45
C PRO A 167 3.79 -14.68 4.39
N LEU A 168 2.53 -14.71 3.91
CA LEU A 168 1.37 -15.05 4.75
C LEU A 168 1.53 -16.41 5.45
N CYS A 169 2.04 -17.44 4.76
CA CYS A 169 2.28 -18.75 5.39
C CYS A 169 3.34 -18.73 6.50
N ALA A 170 4.19 -17.70 6.54
CA ALA A 170 5.23 -17.57 7.56
C ALA A 170 4.65 -17.08 8.89
N GLN A 171 3.46 -16.47 8.91
CA GLN A 171 2.75 -16.04 10.12
C GLN A 171 1.98 -17.23 10.73
N PRO A 172 2.40 -17.77 11.90
CA PRO A 172 1.65 -18.81 12.58
C PRO A 172 0.42 -18.23 13.27
N LEU A 173 -0.73 -18.91 13.17
CA LEU A 173 -1.94 -18.54 13.90
C LEU A 173 -2.01 -19.29 15.24
N PHE A 174 -2.48 -18.66 16.30
CA PHE A 174 -2.61 -19.27 17.62
C PHE A 174 -3.56 -18.43 18.50
N TYR A 175 -4.11 -19.03 19.56
CA TYR A 175 -5.01 -18.29 20.45
C TYR A 175 -4.33 -17.04 21.05
N SER A 176 -5.04 -15.92 21.07
CA SER A 176 -4.56 -14.55 21.40
C SER A 176 -3.65 -13.87 20.37
N SER A 177 -3.42 -14.46 19.19
CA SER A 177 -2.77 -13.73 18.10
C SER A 177 -3.66 -12.60 17.56
N ALA A 178 -3.04 -11.60 16.95
CA ALA A 178 -3.70 -10.72 16.01
C ALA A 178 -4.33 -11.55 14.87
N PRO A 179 -5.43 -11.07 14.24
CA PRO A 179 -6.03 -11.73 13.09
C PRO A 179 -5.08 -11.76 11.89
N LEU A 180 -4.96 -12.92 11.25
CA LEU A 180 -4.26 -13.02 9.98
C LEU A 180 -5.16 -12.43 8.89
N LEU A 181 -4.71 -11.36 8.27
CA LEU A 181 -5.44 -10.67 7.19
C LEU A 181 -4.88 -11.08 5.82
N LEU A 182 -5.76 -11.22 4.83
CA LEU A 182 -5.42 -11.39 3.42
C LEU A 182 -6.59 -10.97 2.52
N ASN A 183 -6.31 -10.58 1.27
CA ASN A 183 -7.35 -10.18 0.31
C ASN A 183 -7.50 -11.21 -0.81
N LEU A 184 -8.74 -11.58 -1.13
CA LEU A 184 -9.10 -12.32 -2.34
C LEU A 184 -9.55 -11.33 -3.43
N THR A 185 -8.92 -11.37 -4.61
CA THR A 185 -9.39 -10.61 -5.79
C THR A 185 -10.50 -11.39 -6.47
N LEU A 186 -11.72 -10.86 -6.53
CA LEU A 186 -12.86 -11.53 -7.15
C LEU A 186 -12.95 -11.21 -8.64
N LEU A 187 -13.02 -12.26 -9.46
CA LEU A 187 -13.05 -12.18 -10.92
C LEU A 187 -14.42 -12.64 -11.44
N TYR A 188 -15.21 -11.69 -11.94
CA TYR A 188 -16.54 -11.90 -12.50
C TYR A 188 -16.48 -12.01 -14.02
N SER A 189 -16.49 -13.23 -14.56
CA SER A 189 -16.39 -13.47 -15.99
C SER A 189 -17.77 -13.56 -16.68
N GLY A 190 -17.88 -12.98 -17.88
CA GLY A 190 -19.11 -12.98 -18.69
C GLY A 190 -20.26 -12.14 -18.13
N LEU A 191 -19.97 -11.22 -17.19
CA LEU A 191 -20.96 -10.53 -16.35
C LEU A 191 -20.52 -9.11 -16.01
N ALA A 192 -21.49 -8.25 -15.66
CA ALA A 192 -21.19 -7.05 -14.89
C ALA A 192 -20.81 -7.45 -13.45
N PRO A 193 -19.79 -6.83 -12.83
CA PRO A 193 -19.54 -7.02 -11.41
C PRO A 193 -20.78 -6.59 -10.62
N PRO A 194 -21.24 -7.41 -9.65
CA PRO A 194 -22.44 -7.10 -8.88
C PRO A 194 -22.18 -5.91 -7.95
N SER A 195 -23.22 -5.13 -7.65
CA SER A 195 -23.11 -4.03 -6.69
C SER A 195 -23.00 -4.50 -5.24
N ASN A 196 -23.36 -5.74 -4.94
CA ASN A 196 -23.22 -6.42 -3.65
C ASN A 196 -23.24 -7.95 -3.85
N LEU A 197 -22.65 -8.70 -2.90
CA LEU A 197 -22.83 -10.15 -2.83
C LEU A 197 -24.28 -10.53 -2.49
N THR A 198 -24.74 -11.73 -2.89
CA THR A 198 -26.12 -12.18 -2.64
C THR A 198 -26.36 -12.48 -1.17
N ARG A 199 -25.34 -13.00 -0.50
CA ARG A 199 -25.29 -13.25 0.94
C ARG A 199 -23.89 -12.91 1.46
N PRO A 200 -23.73 -12.66 2.77
CA PRO A 200 -22.40 -12.62 3.39
C PRO A 200 -21.62 -13.90 3.08
N PRO A 201 -20.31 -13.83 2.79
CA PRO A 201 -19.46 -15.01 2.69
C PRO A 201 -19.49 -15.80 4.00
N MET A 202 -19.29 -17.11 3.90
CA MET A 202 -19.35 -18.03 5.03
C MET A 202 -18.13 -18.94 5.07
N TRP A 203 -17.64 -19.20 6.28
CA TRP A 203 -16.65 -20.23 6.57
C TRP A 203 -17.35 -21.55 6.90
N VAL A 204 -16.86 -22.64 6.33
CA VAL A 204 -17.30 -23.99 6.63
C VAL A 204 -16.07 -24.85 6.90
N GLY A 205 -15.89 -25.26 8.15
CA GLY A 205 -14.83 -26.22 8.51
C GLY A 205 -15.04 -27.58 7.84
N ALA A 206 -13.95 -28.29 7.55
CA ALA A 206 -13.99 -29.65 6.99
C ALA A 206 -14.59 -30.68 7.97
N SER A 207 -14.63 -30.33 9.26
CA SER A 207 -15.30 -31.05 10.34
C SER A 207 -15.93 -30.05 11.33
N GLU A 208 -16.79 -30.53 12.24
CA GLU A 208 -17.31 -29.70 13.34
C GLU A 208 -16.19 -29.20 14.28
N GLU A 209 -15.08 -29.94 14.38
CA GLU A 209 -13.90 -29.52 15.15
C GLU A 209 -13.19 -28.37 14.43
N ASP A 210 -12.87 -28.52 13.14
CA ASP A 210 -12.26 -27.45 12.32
C ASP A 210 -13.09 -26.16 12.36
N ALA A 211 -14.42 -26.28 12.28
CA ALA A 211 -15.34 -25.15 12.34
C ALA A 211 -15.31 -24.42 13.69
N GLN A 212 -14.96 -25.10 14.78
CA GLN A 212 -14.81 -24.51 16.11
C GLN A 212 -13.42 -23.92 16.36
N MET A 213 -12.37 -24.35 15.64
CA MET A 213 -10.99 -23.89 15.84
C MET A 213 -10.72 -22.48 15.30
N LEU A 214 -11.44 -22.05 14.27
CA LEU A 214 -11.25 -20.76 13.61
C LEU A 214 -12.53 -19.91 13.58
N GLU A 215 -12.37 -18.63 13.89
CA GLU A 215 -13.32 -17.59 13.50
C GLU A 215 -12.80 -16.90 12.23
N VAL A 216 -13.60 -16.89 11.16
CA VAL A 216 -13.24 -16.22 9.91
C VAL A 216 -14.23 -15.08 9.66
N ARG A 217 -13.69 -13.90 9.40
CA ARG A 217 -14.42 -12.65 9.18
C ARG A 217 -14.16 -12.14 7.78
N PHE A 218 -15.11 -11.36 7.27
CA PHE A 218 -15.19 -10.95 5.88
C PHE A 218 -15.53 -9.47 5.74
N GLU A 219 -14.85 -8.80 4.83
CA GLU A 219 -15.10 -7.39 4.50
C GLU A 219 -15.00 -7.17 2.98
N THR A 220 -16.01 -6.55 2.38
CA THR A 220 -16.14 -6.43 0.91
C THR A 220 -15.83 -5.03 0.44
N HIS A 221 -14.79 -4.88 -0.40
CA HIS A 221 -14.37 -3.59 -0.97
C HIS A 221 -14.24 -3.73 -2.50
N ASP A 222 -15.13 -3.09 -3.25
CA ASP A 222 -15.21 -3.14 -4.72
C ASP A 222 -15.08 -4.57 -5.32
N ALA A 223 -13.90 -4.88 -5.89
CA ALA A 223 -13.58 -6.16 -6.53
C ALA A 223 -12.73 -7.08 -5.64
N THR A 224 -12.65 -6.80 -4.34
CA THR A 224 -11.88 -7.56 -3.36
C THR A 224 -12.71 -7.97 -2.16
N LEU A 225 -12.36 -9.12 -1.60
CA LEU A 225 -12.87 -9.61 -0.32
C LEU A 225 -11.70 -9.72 0.66
N GLY A 226 -11.67 -8.84 1.65
CA GLY A 226 -10.81 -8.98 2.83
C GLY A 226 -11.26 -10.16 3.68
N VAL A 227 -10.31 -10.99 4.07
CA VAL A 227 -10.51 -12.18 4.90
C VAL A 227 -9.62 -12.03 6.14
N GLY A 228 -10.23 -12.10 7.32
CA GLY A 228 -9.53 -12.08 8.61
C GLY A 228 -9.74 -13.41 9.33
N ILE A 229 -8.66 -14.12 9.63
CA ILE A 229 -8.71 -15.44 10.27
C ILE A 229 -8.16 -15.33 11.68
N VAL A 230 -8.90 -15.85 12.67
CA VAL A 230 -8.50 -15.84 14.09
C VAL A 230 -8.68 -17.21 14.73
N ALA A 231 -7.73 -17.61 15.57
CA ALA A 231 -7.82 -18.85 16.32
C ALA A 231 -8.66 -18.67 17.60
N THR A 232 -9.64 -19.55 17.80
CA THR A 232 -10.58 -19.48 18.93
C THR A 232 -9.98 -20.09 20.21
N PRO A 233 -10.62 -19.95 21.39
CA PRO A 233 -10.20 -20.67 22.60
C PRO A 233 -10.14 -22.20 22.46
N ALA A 234 -10.84 -22.81 21.48
CA ALA A 234 -10.78 -24.26 21.25
C ALA A 234 -9.36 -24.72 20.84
N SER A 235 -8.63 -23.85 20.13
CA SER A 235 -7.27 -24.11 19.63
C SER A 235 -6.17 -24.18 20.70
N VAL A 236 -6.43 -23.66 21.91
CA VAL A 236 -5.43 -23.55 23.00
C VAL A 236 -4.82 -24.91 23.38
N ARG A 237 -5.56 -26.00 23.16
CA ARG A 237 -5.16 -27.36 23.54
C ARG A 237 -4.23 -28.03 22.52
N LEU A 238 -4.02 -27.42 21.35
CA LEU A 238 -3.21 -27.98 20.27
C LEU A 238 -1.73 -27.71 20.52
N GLU A 239 -0.86 -28.66 20.17
CA GLU A 239 0.57 -28.40 20.03
C GLU A 239 0.84 -27.73 18.67
N GLU A 240 0.39 -28.42 17.61
CA GLU A 240 0.33 -27.95 16.23
C GLU A 240 -0.80 -28.72 15.52
N ALA A 241 -1.57 -28.03 14.68
CA ALA A 241 -2.61 -28.64 13.85
C ALA A 241 -2.77 -27.88 12.52
N VAL A 242 -3.37 -28.56 11.54
CA VAL A 242 -3.81 -27.95 10.29
C VAL A 242 -5.33 -27.94 10.28
N VAL A 243 -5.91 -26.76 10.47
CA VAL A 243 -7.36 -26.57 10.36
C VAL A 243 -7.73 -26.43 8.89
N ARG A 244 -8.78 -27.13 8.46
CA ARG A 244 -9.22 -27.19 7.06
C ARG A 244 -10.67 -26.78 6.89
N GLY A 245 -11.00 -26.27 5.71
CA GLY A 245 -12.38 -25.95 5.34
C GLY A 245 -12.43 -25.15 4.05
N GLU A 246 -13.56 -24.48 3.84
CA GLU A 246 -13.86 -23.72 2.63
C GLU A 246 -14.51 -22.38 2.97
N ILE A 247 -14.14 -21.33 2.22
CA ILE A 247 -14.86 -20.05 2.22
C ILE A 247 -15.82 -20.06 1.02
N ILE A 248 -17.12 -19.97 1.30
CA ILE A 248 -18.16 -20.00 0.26
C ILE A 248 -18.67 -18.58 0.01
N ILE A 249 -18.55 -18.12 -1.24
CA ILE A 249 -18.94 -16.80 -1.72
C ILE A 249 -20.03 -16.98 -2.78
N GLU A 250 -21.18 -16.34 -2.58
CA GLU A 250 -22.27 -16.34 -3.57
C GLU A 250 -22.57 -14.93 -4.08
N ALA A 251 -22.66 -14.83 -5.41
CA ALA A 251 -22.92 -13.59 -6.12
C ALA A 251 -24.03 -13.80 -7.16
N ALA A 252 -24.92 -12.81 -7.27
CA ALA A 252 -25.96 -12.75 -8.27
C ALA A 252 -25.59 -11.66 -9.27
N SER A 253 -25.60 -11.98 -10.56
CA SER A 253 -25.35 -11.01 -11.61
C SER A 253 -26.31 -11.20 -12.77
N THR A 254 -26.53 -10.14 -13.55
CA THR A 254 -27.32 -10.19 -14.78
C THR A 254 -26.47 -10.67 -15.94
N ARG A 255 -26.95 -11.70 -16.65
CA ARG A 255 -26.41 -12.10 -17.95
C ARG A 255 -26.72 -11.04 -19.03
N SER A 256 -26.10 -11.18 -20.19
CA SER A 256 -26.35 -10.33 -21.38
C SER A 256 -27.80 -10.36 -21.88
N ASP A 257 -28.57 -11.40 -21.57
CA ASP A 257 -30.00 -11.52 -21.87
C ASP A 257 -30.93 -10.90 -20.79
N GLY A 258 -30.36 -10.33 -19.72
CA GLY A 258 -31.08 -9.77 -18.57
C GLY A 258 -31.51 -10.80 -17.52
N SER A 259 -31.26 -12.10 -17.72
CA SER A 259 -31.56 -13.14 -16.73
C SER A 259 -30.60 -13.09 -15.53
N ALA A 260 -31.08 -13.46 -14.35
CA ALA A 260 -30.22 -13.62 -13.18
C ALA A 260 -29.37 -14.91 -13.29
N ALA A 261 -28.07 -14.77 -13.07
CA ALA A 261 -27.12 -15.84 -12.83
C ALA A 261 -26.73 -15.81 -11.34
N LEU A 262 -27.06 -16.86 -10.60
CA LEU A 262 -26.45 -17.12 -9.30
C LEU A 262 -25.15 -17.89 -9.53
N LEU A 263 -24.05 -17.38 -8.97
CA LEU A 263 -22.74 -18.01 -8.99
C LEU A 263 -22.32 -18.30 -7.55
N SER A 264 -21.70 -19.47 -7.36
CA SER A 264 -21.08 -19.88 -6.11
C SER A 264 -19.61 -20.18 -6.37
N LEU A 265 -18.74 -19.68 -5.50
CA LEU A 265 -17.31 -19.95 -5.46
C LEU A 265 -17.00 -20.53 -4.09
N SER A 266 -16.36 -21.70 -4.08
CA SER A 266 -15.70 -22.22 -2.89
C SER A 266 -14.20 -21.98 -3.01
N VAL A 267 -13.59 -21.46 -1.94
CA VAL A 267 -12.15 -21.23 -1.81
C VAL A 267 -11.60 -22.17 -0.74
N PRO A 268 -10.93 -23.28 -1.12
CA PRO A 268 -10.31 -24.20 -0.18
C PRO A 268 -9.31 -23.48 0.71
N THR A 269 -9.34 -23.75 2.00
CA THR A 269 -8.54 -23.05 3.02
C THR A 269 -7.91 -24.05 3.99
N ALA A 270 -6.61 -23.91 4.21
CA ALA A 270 -5.82 -24.73 5.13
C ALA A 270 -4.85 -23.86 5.93
N VAL A 271 -5.05 -23.79 7.24
CA VAL A 271 -4.33 -22.87 8.14
C VAL A 271 -3.55 -23.69 9.18
N ARG A 272 -2.26 -23.39 9.37
CA ARG A 272 -1.49 -23.96 10.49
C ARG A 272 -1.78 -23.17 11.76
N VAL A 273 -2.30 -23.88 12.77
CA VAL A 273 -2.54 -23.35 14.12
C VAL A 273 -1.55 -24.00 15.08
N VAL A 274 -0.89 -23.19 15.91
CA VAL A 274 0.17 -23.64 16.83
C VAL A 274 -0.16 -23.28 18.29
N ARG A 275 0.57 -23.87 19.24
CA ARG A 275 0.56 -23.42 20.63
C ARG A 275 1.00 -21.93 20.73
N PRO A 276 0.33 -21.09 21.53
CA PRO A 276 0.75 -19.71 21.77
C PRO A 276 2.24 -19.60 22.17
N PRO A 277 3.06 -18.82 21.44
CA PRO A 277 4.47 -18.60 21.78
C PRO A 277 4.62 -17.86 23.11
N PRO A 278 5.74 -18.04 23.83
CA PRO A 278 6.02 -17.24 25.02
C PRO A 278 6.14 -15.75 24.65
N ARG A 279 5.64 -14.87 25.51
CA ARG A 279 5.58 -13.40 25.31
C ARG A 279 6.85 -12.79 24.68
N HIS A 280 8.03 -13.15 25.16
CA HIS A 280 9.31 -12.60 24.67
C HIS A 280 9.65 -13.03 23.23
N ARG A 281 8.88 -13.93 22.61
CA ARG A 281 8.97 -14.30 21.18
C ARG A 281 7.89 -13.66 20.32
N ARG A 282 6.95 -12.92 20.89
CA ARG A 282 5.87 -12.23 20.17
C ARG A 282 6.24 -10.77 19.95
N LEU A 283 6.39 -10.41 18.68
CA LEU A 283 6.65 -9.06 18.20
C LEU A 283 5.41 -8.58 17.45
N LEU A 284 5.01 -7.33 17.70
CA LEU A 284 3.97 -6.65 16.95
C LEU A 284 4.64 -5.62 16.03
N TRP A 285 4.39 -5.68 14.72
CA TRP A 285 4.86 -4.70 13.75
C TRP A 285 3.74 -3.71 13.47
N ASP A 286 3.99 -2.42 13.68
CA ASP A 286 3.02 -1.37 13.42
C ASP A 286 2.90 -1.08 11.92
N MET A 287 1.72 -1.35 11.33
CA MET A 287 1.32 -0.86 10.01
C MET A 287 0.17 0.14 10.10
N ARG A 288 -0.34 0.41 11.30
CA ARG A 288 -1.39 1.40 11.52
C ARG A 288 -0.85 2.81 11.33
N HIS A 289 0.46 3.04 11.48
CA HIS A 289 1.06 4.36 11.30
C HIS A 289 1.84 4.56 9.99
N SER A 290 1.81 3.63 9.03
CA SER A 290 2.39 3.82 7.67
C SER A 290 1.29 4.19 6.66
N ILE A 291 1.50 5.20 5.82
CA ILE A 291 0.52 5.70 4.87
C ILE A 291 0.45 4.74 3.67
N SER A 292 -0.76 4.40 3.26
CA SER A 292 -1.00 3.62 2.05
C SER A 292 -0.50 4.39 0.82
N TYR A 293 0.09 3.75 -0.20
CA TYR A 293 0.58 4.47 -1.39
C TYR A 293 -0.26 4.16 -2.64
N PRO A 294 -0.51 5.13 -3.56
CA PRO A 294 -0.21 6.56 -3.48
C PRO A 294 -1.50 7.43 -3.55
N PRO A 295 -2.02 7.91 -2.40
CA PRO A 295 -3.05 8.94 -2.30
C PRO A 295 -2.43 10.36 -2.29
N ALA A 296 -1.20 10.51 -1.79
CA ALA A 296 -0.50 11.79 -1.60
C ALA A 296 0.85 11.83 -2.33
N TYR A 297 1.60 12.92 -2.19
CA TYR A 297 3.05 12.93 -2.44
C TYR A 297 3.76 12.66 -1.13
N VAL A 298 4.29 11.45 -0.99
CA VAL A 298 5.26 11.08 0.04
C VAL A 298 6.61 10.93 -0.67
N PRO A 299 7.68 11.52 -0.14
CA PRO A 299 9.02 11.36 -0.70
C PRO A 299 9.62 10.03 -0.24
N ARG A 300 10.43 9.40 -1.08
CA ARG A 300 11.20 8.21 -0.71
C ARG A 300 12.20 8.51 0.42
N ASP A 301 12.60 7.45 1.11
CA ASP A 301 13.39 7.53 2.34
C ASP A 301 14.89 7.81 2.17
N TRP A 302 15.40 7.96 0.94
CA TRP A 302 16.81 8.30 0.71
C TRP A 302 16.98 9.51 -0.21
N LEU A 303 17.67 10.53 0.26
CA LEU A 303 17.85 11.80 -0.46
C LEU A 303 19.04 11.81 -1.42
N GLU A 304 19.85 10.76 -1.47
CA GLU A 304 20.99 10.68 -2.38
C GLU A 304 20.56 10.82 -3.85
N GLY A 305 21.04 11.90 -4.50
CA GLY A 305 20.69 12.23 -5.88
C GLY A 305 19.40 13.06 -6.05
N ALA A 306 18.71 13.46 -4.98
CA ALA A 306 17.46 14.22 -5.05
C ALA A 306 17.55 15.54 -5.85
N ASN A 307 18.73 16.16 -5.91
CA ASN A 307 18.98 17.38 -6.69
C ASN A 307 19.07 17.15 -8.21
N GLU A 308 19.25 15.91 -8.65
CA GLU A 308 19.43 15.49 -10.06
C GLU A 308 18.30 14.58 -10.56
N ALA A 309 17.57 13.97 -9.63
CA ALA A 309 16.44 13.09 -9.87
C ALA A 309 15.20 13.86 -10.35
N SER A 310 14.33 13.21 -11.14
CA SER A 310 13.04 13.80 -11.49
C SER A 310 12.09 13.77 -10.28
N ALA A 311 11.05 14.60 -10.30
CA ALA A 311 10.00 14.58 -9.27
C ALA A 311 9.35 13.19 -9.11
N ASP A 312 9.23 12.44 -10.21
CA ASP A 312 8.73 11.07 -10.20
C ASP A 312 9.67 10.11 -9.47
N ASP A 313 11.00 10.31 -9.57
CA ASP A 313 12.02 9.48 -8.92
C ASP A 313 12.14 9.73 -7.41
N MET A 314 11.49 10.80 -6.90
CA MET A 314 11.38 11.13 -5.48
C MET A 314 10.13 10.55 -4.82
N LEU A 315 9.14 10.05 -5.57
CA LEU A 315 7.95 9.41 -4.99
C LEU A 315 8.30 8.05 -4.39
N ASP A 316 7.86 7.79 -3.15
CA ASP A 316 7.88 6.42 -2.66
C ASP A 316 6.83 5.54 -3.36
N ARG A 317 7.17 4.27 -3.52
CA ARG A 317 6.45 3.23 -4.26
C ARG A 317 6.60 1.84 -3.64
N GLU A 318 7.41 1.69 -2.60
CA GLU A 318 7.83 0.39 -2.06
C GLU A 318 6.97 -0.06 -0.86
N GLY A 319 6.25 0.87 -0.22
CA GLY A 319 5.01 0.56 0.49
C GLY A 319 5.13 0.19 1.97
N ASP A 320 6.32 0.30 2.54
CA ASP A 320 6.66 0.26 3.97
C ASP A 320 6.07 -0.89 4.79
N HIS A 321 5.78 -2.00 4.13
CA HIS A 321 5.20 -3.18 4.75
C HIS A 321 6.32 -4.19 5.08
N PRO A 322 6.23 -4.95 6.20
CA PRO A 322 7.10 -6.11 6.49
C PRO A 322 7.06 -7.21 5.41
N HIS A 323 6.32 -7.02 4.31
CA HIS A 323 6.17 -7.95 3.19
C HIS A 323 6.48 -7.32 1.82
N THR A 324 6.88 -6.05 1.78
CA THR A 324 7.33 -5.35 0.57
C THR A 324 8.83 -5.03 0.67
N ASN A 325 9.24 -3.80 0.99
CA ASN A 325 10.64 -3.41 1.25
C ASN A 325 11.20 -4.02 2.53
N PHE A 326 10.45 -4.06 3.63
CA PHE A 326 10.90 -4.64 4.91
C PHE A 326 10.85 -6.17 4.98
N ARG A 327 10.61 -6.87 3.85
CA ARG A 327 10.50 -8.35 3.80
C ARG A 327 11.75 -9.07 4.32
N GLY A 328 12.93 -8.46 4.18
CA GLY A 328 14.20 -9.01 4.64
C GLY A 328 14.30 -9.03 6.17
N ALA A 329 13.88 -7.93 6.81
CA ALA A 329 13.78 -7.84 8.26
C ALA A 329 12.74 -8.82 8.82
N PHE A 330 11.57 -8.92 8.19
CA PHE A 330 10.55 -9.92 8.56
C PHE A 330 11.08 -11.36 8.47
N ALA A 331 11.68 -11.73 7.34
CA ALA A 331 12.25 -13.06 7.14
C ALA A 331 13.38 -13.36 8.15
N HIS A 332 14.23 -12.38 8.44
CA HIS A 332 15.29 -12.49 9.45
C HIS A 332 14.70 -12.75 10.84
N LEU A 333 13.73 -11.94 11.29
CA LEU A 333 13.05 -12.11 12.59
C LEU A 333 12.36 -13.48 12.71
N ARG A 334 11.68 -13.94 11.66
CA ARG A 334 11.07 -15.29 11.63
C ARG A 334 12.13 -16.38 11.75
N SER A 335 13.26 -16.27 11.03
CA SER A 335 14.38 -17.22 11.12
C SER A 335 15.03 -17.28 12.51
N ARG A 336 14.96 -16.18 13.28
CA ARG A 336 15.43 -16.08 14.67
C ARG A 336 14.46 -16.68 15.69
N GLY A 337 13.30 -17.19 15.24
CA GLY A 337 12.25 -17.79 16.07
C GLY A 337 11.31 -16.78 16.71
N TYR A 338 11.30 -15.52 16.27
CA TYR A 338 10.28 -14.56 16.66
C TYR A 338 9.02 -14.77 15.81
N VAL A 339 7.85 -14.70 16.43
CA VAL A 339 6.59 -14.49 15.72
C VAL A 339 6.41 -12.99 15.54
N VAL A 340 6.20 -12.57 14.29
CA VAL A 340 5.93 -11.19 13.92
C VAL A 340 4.48 -11.11 13.47
N GLU A 341 3.67 -10.38 14.23
CA GLU A 341 2.26 -10.15 14.00
C GLU A 341 2.10 -8.73 13.43
N VAL A 342 1.24 -8.51 12.42
CA VAL A 342 1.12 -7.20 11.75
C VAL A 342 -0.12 -6.45 12.24
N LEU A 343 0.09 -5.25 12.79
CA LEU A 343 -0.96 -4.41 13.37
C LEU A 343 -1.56 -3.46 12.33
N GLY A 344 -2.79 -3.74 11.88
CA GLY A 344 -3.57 -2.80 11.05
C GLY A 344 -4.48 -1.83 11.84
N CYS A 345 -4.70 -2.06 13.14
CA CYS A 345 -5.64 -1.29 13.97
C CYS A 345 -4.95 -0.42 15.03
N ALA A 346 -5.72 0.47 15.67
CA ALA A 346 -5.22 1.42 16.67
C ALA A 346 -4.56 0.74 17.88
N LEU A 347 -3.53 1.37 18.47
CA LEU A 347 -2.83 0.88 19.68
C LEU A 347 -3.72 0.80 20.93
N THR A 348 -4.91 1.41 20.88
CA THR A 348 -5.97 1.25 21.87
C THR A 348 -6.59 -0.14 21.87
N ALA A 349 -6.64 -0.84 20.73
CA ALA A 349 -7.28 -2.15 20.59
C ALA A 349 -6.41 -3.34 21.03
N ILE A 350 -5.12 -3.14 21.32
CA ILE A 350 -4.19 -4.24 21.60
C ILE A 350 -4.06 -4.55 23.10
N ASN A 351 -4.02 -5.84 23.44
CA ASN A 351 -3.60 -6.30 24.76
C ASN A 351 -2.06 -6.40 24.81
N ALA A 352 -1.42 -5.35 25.29
CA ALA A 352 0.04 -5.27 25.35
C ALA A 352 0.71 -6.27 26.31
N SER A 353 -0.03 -6.94 27.20
CA SER A 353 0.54 -7.99 28.06
C SER A 353 0.95 -9.25 27.28
N GLU A 354 0.42 -9.44 26.08
CA GLU A 354 0.69 -10.59 25.21
C GLU A 354 2.03 -10.48 24.47
N TYR A 355 2.56 -9.27 24.29
CA TYR A 355 3.67 -8.97 23.39
C TYR A 355 4.95 -8.61 24.15
N GLY A 356 6.09 -9.09 23.66
CA GLY A 356 7.42 -8.75 24.18
C GLY A 356 7.85 -7.35 23.74
N ALA A 357 7.66 -7.04 22.45
CA ALA A 357 7.93 -5.72 21.91
C ALA A 357 6.97 -5.31 20.78
N LEU A 358 6.77 -4.00 20.64
CA LEU A 358 6.18 -3.32 19.50
C LEU A 358 7.30 -2.70 18.66
N LEU A 359 7.28 -2.95 17.36
CA LEU A 359 8.18 -2.37 16.36
C LEU A 359 7.43 -1.21 15.68
N LEU A 360 7.91 0.01 15.90
CA LEU A 360 7.53 1.20 15.15
C LEU A 360 8.61 1.41 14.08
N VAL A 361 8.29 1.13 12.82
CA VAL A 361 9.21 1.24 11.68
C VAL A 361 8.52 2.12 10.65
N ASP A 362 9.20 3.19 10.23
CA ASP A 362 8.65 4.25 9.36
C ASP A 362 7.21 4.70 9.70
N PRO A 363 7.01 5.31 10.88
CA PRO A 363 5.73 5.91 11.23
C PRO A 363 5.56 7.26 10.52
N GLU A 364 4.68 7.30 9.52
CA GLU A 364 4.32 8.47 8.72
C GLU A 364 3.00 9.14 9.15
N ASP A 365 2.06 8.39 9.73
CA ASP A 365 0.80 8.88 10.27
C ASP A 365 0.97 9.43 11.69
N ALA A 366 0.07 10.32 12.10
CA ALA A 366 0.02 10.81 13.46
C ALA A 366 -0.56 9.77 14.43
N PHE A 367 -0.13 9.82 15.69
CA PHE A 367 -0.69 9.03 16.80
C PHE A 367 -1.81 9.82 17.48
N SER A 368 -2.95 9.19 17.80
CA SER A 368 -3.97 9.88 18.60
C SER A 368 -3.53 10.03 20.06
N ALA A 369 -4.03 11.07 20.75
CA ALA A 369 -3.75 11.27 22.18
C ALA A 369 -4.15 10.07 23.06
N ALA A 370 -5.18 9.32 22.65
CA ALA A 370 -5.58 8.07 23.31
C ALA A 370 -4.55 6.95 23.14
N GLU A 371 -3.96 6.83 21.95
CA GLU A 371 -2.88 5.87 21.65
C GLU A 371 -1.59 6.23 22.39
N VAL A 372 -1.18 7.52 22.41
CA VAL A 372 0.00 7.96 23.19
C VAL A 372 -0.19 7.67 24.69
N ALA A 373 -1.38 7.94 25.24
CA ALA A 373 -1.69 7.64 26.64
C ALA A 373 -1.72 6.13 26.94
N LYS A 374 -2.20 5.31 26.00
CA LYS A 374 -2.24 3.85 26.11
C LYS A 374 -0.83 3.25 25.99
N LEU A 375 -0.05 3.65 24.99
CA LEU A 375 1.34 3.22 24.77
C LEU A 375 2.22 3.53 26.00
N SER A 376 2.11 4.74 26.54
CA SER A 376 2.80 5.15 27.76
C SER A 376 2.47 4.25 28.97
N ARG A 377 1.19 3.90 29.14
CA ARG A 377 0.73 2.96 30.18
C ARG A 377 1.29 1.56 29.96
N ASP A 378 1.11 1.01 28.75
CA ASP A 378 1.51 -0.36 28.41
C ASP A 378 3.01 -0.60 28.60
N VAL A 379 3.84 0.38 28.25
CA VAL A 379 5.29 0.30 28.42
C VAL A 379 5.69 0.40 29.90
N ARG A 380 5.00 1.22 30.69
CA ARG A 380 5.33 1.45 32.12
C ARG A 380 4.72 0.44 33.09
N GLU A 381 3.59 -0.16 32.75
CA GLU A 381 2.74 -0.97 33.64
C GLU A 381 2.57 -2.40 33.11
N ALA A 382 2.28 -2.59 31.82
CA ALA A 382 2.14 -3.93 31.23
C ALA A 382 3.49 -4.55 30.80
N GLY A 383 4.58 -3.78 30.81
CA GLY A 383 5.93 -4.22 30.46
C GLY A 383 6.20 -4.37 28.96
N LEU A 384 5.37 -3.78 28.09
CA LEU A 384 5.62 -3.73 26.65
C LEU A 384 6.94 -3.00 26.38
N SER A 385 7.75 -3.49 25.45
CA SER A 385 8.97 -2.80 25.02
C SER A 385 8.81 -2.23 23.62
N LEU A 386 9.56 -1.18 23.29
CA LEU A 386 9.53 -0.52 21.99
C LEU A 386 10.85 -0.73 21.25
N VAL A 387 10.77 -1.04 19.97
CA VAL A 387 11.84 -0.91 18.99
C VAL A 387 11.37 0.15 18.01
N VAL A 388 12.14 1.23 17.85
CA VAL A 388 11.79 2.35 16.97
C VAL A 388 12.88 2.54 15.94
N LEU A 389 12.50 2.44 14.67
CA LEU A 389 13.30 2.83 13.51
C LEU A 389 12.57 4.02 12.87
N ALA A 390 13.17 5.20 12.99
CA ALA A 390 12.70 6.41 12.33
C ALA A 390 13.46 6.62 11.01
N GLU A 391 13.09 7.67 10.29
CA GLU A 391 13.75 8.16 9.08
C GLU A 391 13.96 9.68 9.15
N TRP A 392 14.55 10.25 8.10
CA TRP A 392 14.68 11.71 8.02
C TRP A 392 13.35 12.45 8.10
N TYR A 393 13.43 13.63 8.71
CA TYR A 393 12.42 14.67 8.58
C TYR A 393 13.12 16.02 8.53
N SER A 394 12.73 16.86 7.57
CA SER A 394 13.14 18.27 7.54
C SER A 394 12.16 19.07 6.68
N GLU A 395 11.44 20.00 7.30
CA GLU A 395 10.48 20.88 6.61
C GLU A 395 11.17 21.74 5.52
N ALA A 396 12.47 22.05 5.70
CA ALA A 396 13.28 22.76 4.71
C ALA A 396 13.53 21.89 3.45
N VAL A 397 13.84 20.61 3.62
CA VAL A 397 13.99 19.65 2.52
C VAL A 397 12.64 19.39 1.85
N ALA A 398 11.59 19.11 2.62
CA ALA A 398 10.25 18.84 2.09
C ALA A 398 9.74 19.97 1.18
N ARG A 399 9.86 21.24 1.60
CA ARG A 399 9.51 22.40 0.76
C ARG A 399 10.31 22.48 -0.55
N LYS A 400 11.56 21.98 -0.56
CA LYS A 400 12.43 22.01 -1.74
C LYS A 400 12.16 20.87 -2.72
N LEU A 401 11.69 19.73 -2.22
CA LEU A 401 11.22 18.59 -3.03
C LEU A 401 9.84 18.83 -3.68
N ALA A 402 9.17 19.94 -3.38
CA ALA A 402 7.89 20.31 -3.99
C ALA A 402 8.05 20.62 -5.49
N PHE A 403 7.12 20.11 -6.30
CA PHE A 403 7.13 20.25 -7.76
C PHE A 403 5.77 20.64 -8.31
N TYR A 404 5.73 21.14 -9.55
CA TYR A 404 4.48 21.39 -10.26
C TYR A 404 4.11 20.18 -11.11
N ASP A 405 2.95 19.60 -10.85
CA ASP A 405 2.36 18.50 -11.61
C ASP A 405 1.54 19.11 -12.76
N ASP A 406 2.04 18.96 -14.00
CA ASP A 406 1.39 19.48 -15.21
C ASP A 406 0.05 18.82 -15.53
N GLU A 407 -0.15 17.56 -15.13
CA GLU A 407 -1.38 16.79 -15.38
C GLU A 407 -2.47 17.19 -14.37
N ALA A 408 -2.13 17.25 -13.08
CA ALA A 408 -3.01 17.76 -12.03
C ALA A 408 -3.14 19.30 -12.03
N ARG A 409 -2.27 20.01 -12.77
CA ARG A 409 -2.16 21.47 -12.85
C ARG A 409 -1.98 22.16 -11.50
N GLY A 410 -1.24 21.53 -10.60
CA GLY A 410 -1.08 22.00 -9.22
C GLY A 410 0.29 21.67 -8.62
N TRP A 411 0.65 22.39 -7.57
CA TRP A 411 1.85 22.08 -6.80
C TRP A 411 1.62 20.83 -5.95
N ARG A 412 2.55 19.88 -6.03
CA ARG A 412 2.69 18.73 -5.15
C ARG A 412 3.78 19.05 -4.14
N THR A 413 3.41 19.17 -2.86
CA THR A 413 4.35 19.29 -1.75
C THR A 413 4.35 17.96 -0.98
N PRO A 414 5.51 17.46 -0.51
CA PRO A 414 5.57 16.33 0.40
C PRO A 414 4.67 16.54 1.62
N ILE A 415 3.87 15.54 1.99
CA ILE A 415 3.01 15.63 3.17
C ILE A 415 3.72 15.28 4.50
N THR A 416 4.88 14.62 4.41
CA THR A 416 5.77 14.23 5.51
C THR A 416 7.23 14.16 4.99
N GLY A 417 8.19 13.77 5.85
CA GLY A 417 9.56 13.39 5.48
C GLY A 417 9.60 11.96 4.92
N GLY A 418 10.62 11.17 5.27
CA GLY A 418 10.49 9.71 5.26
C GLY A 418 9.53 9.32 6.40
N ALA A 419 9.95 9.55 7.64
CA ALA A 419 9.06 9.42 8.80
C ALA A 419 8.41 10.76 9.22
N ASN A 420 7.26 10.68 9.89
CA ASN A 420 6.63 11.78 10.62
C ASN A 420 7.25 11.93 12.01
N VAL A 421 8.50 12.43 12.02
CA VAL A 421 9.25 12.67 13.26
C VAL A 421 8.51 13.57 14.27
N PRO A 422 7.78 14.64 13.88
CA PRO A 422 6.97 15.41 14.83
C PRO A 422 5.91 14.56 15.57
N ALA A 423 5.19 13.68 14.87
CA ALA A 423 4.24 12.76 15.51
C ALA A 423 4.93 11.70 16.39
N LEU A 424 6.04 11.13 15.90
CA LEU A 424 6.83 10.18 16.67
C LEU A 424 7.39 10.81 17.96
N ASN A 425 7.80 12.07 17.91
CA ASN A 425 8.24 12.85 19.05
C ASN A 425 7.13 13.06 20.08
N LEU A 426 5.88 13.27 19.68
CA LEU A 426 4.73 13.30 20.60
C LEU A 426 4.50 11.94 21.27
N ALA A 427 4.60 10.84 20.52
CA ALA A 427 4.45 9.49 21.06
C ALA A 427 5.58 9.09 22.03
N LEU A 428 6.79 9.59 21.81
CA LEU A 428 7.98 9.29 22.62
C LEU A 428 8.26 10.28 23.76
N ALA A 429 7.64 11.46 23.74
CA ALA A 429 7.75 12.47 24.80
C ALA A 429 7.50 11.94 26.24
N PRO A 430 6.55 11.00 26.51
CA PRO A 430 6.38 10.41 27.83
C PRO A 430 7.62 9.68 28.37
N PHE A 431 8.56 9.29 27.51
CA PHE A 431 9.80 8.60 27.90
C PHE A 431 11.01 9.54 27.92
N GLY A 432 10.82 10.83 27.61
CA GLY A 432 11.91 11.81 27.50
C GLY A 432 12.80 11.60 26.27
N ILE A 433 12.29 10.93 25.23
CA ILE A 433 12.99 10.65 23.98
C ILE A 433 12.43 11.57 22.89
N ALA A 434 13.31 12.14 22.06
CA ALA A 434 12.95 12.87 20.85
C ALA A 434 14.05 12.73 19.78
N PHE A 435 13.63 12.63 18.52
CA PHE A 435 14.47 12.72 17.33
C PHE A 435 14.50 14.14 16.76
N SER A 436 15.47 14.40 15.89
CA SER A 436 15.68 15.69 15.24
C SER A 436 14.70 15.94 14.10
N GLU A 437 14.14 17.15 14.06
CA GLU A 437 13.18 17.59 13.03
C GLU A 437 13.84 18.44 11.92
N HIS A 438 15.17 18.51 11.89
CA HIS A 438 15.91 19.42 11.00
C HIS A 438 17.19 18.83 10.40
N LEU A 439 17.91 17.95 11.12
CA LEU A 439 19.09 17.26 10.62
C LEU A 439 18.69 16.07 9.74
N VAL A 440 19.33 15.92 8.58
CA VAL A 440 19.20 14.73 7.73
C VAL A 440 20.59 14.18 7.45
N LEU A 441 20.88 12.95 7.87
CA LEU A 441 22.25 12.53 8.14
C LEU A 441 22.65 11.28 7.37
N SER A 442 23.83 11.32 6.74
CA SER A 442 24.43 10.18 6.04
C SER A 442 25.87 9.95 6.46
N GLY A 443 26.30 8.69 6.49
CA GLY A 443 27.68 8.30 6.82
C GLY A 443 27.78 6.90 7.41
N GLU A 444 28.59 6.75 8.46
CA GLU A 444 28.84 5.47 9.14
C GLU A 444 28.76 5.61 10.66
N LEU A 445 27.96 4.76 11.30
CA LEU A 445 27.98 4.55 12.74
C LEU A 445 28.86 3.34 13.06
N ARG A 446 29.85 3.52 13.95
CA ARG A 446 30.77 2.46 14.37
C ARG A 446 30.37 1.93 15.74
N VAL A 447 30.20 0.62 15.87
CA VAL A 447 29.83 -0.10 17.09
C VAL A 447 30.87 -1.18 17.37
N GLY A 448 31.88 -0.82 18.17
CA GLY A 448 33.08 -1.65 18.33
C GLY A 448 33.77 -1.86 16.97
N GLU A 449 33.90 -3.12 16.56
CA GLU A 449 34.49 -3.50 15.26
C GLU A 449 33.48 -3.50 14.09
N ARG A 450 32.17 -3.36 14.36
CA ARG A 450 31.14 -3.36 13.31
C ARG A 450 30.80 -1.94 12.86
N THR A 451 30.52 -1.81 11.57
CA THR A 451 29.99 -0.58 10.97
C THR A 451 28.55 -0.78 10.55
N VAL A 452 27.73 0.25 10.74
CA VAL A 452 26.37 0.40 10.26
C VAL A 452 26.38 1.62 9.35
N ALA A 453 26.13 1.42 8.05
CA ALA A 453 25.88 2.53 7.14
C ALA A 453 24.63 3.30 7.60
N VAL A 454 24.71 4.63 7.57
CA VAL A 454 23.62 5.55 7.91
C VAL A 454 23.23 6.31 6.64
N ARG A 455 21.95 6.35 6.28
CA ARG A 455 21.45 6.95 5.03
C ARG A 455 20.22 7.79 5.29
N SER A 456 20.32 9.10 5.03
CA SER A 456 19.22 10.05 5.21
C SER A 456 18.45 9.81 6.52
N ALA A 457 19.19 9.76 7.62
CA ALA A 457 18.70 9.45 8.95
C ALA A 457 18.41 10.70 9.78
N THR A 458 17.74 10.55 10.93
CA THR A 458 17.62 11.58 11.98
C THR A 458 18.50 11.29 13.21
N ALA A 459 18.86 12.34 13.96
CA ALA A 459 19.59 12.22 15.23
C ALA A 459 18.63 12.18 16.44
N ILE A 460 19.15 11.80 17.62
CA ILE A 460 18.40 11.81 18.89
C ILE A 460 18.67 13.14 19.64
N ASP A 461 17.77 14.11 19.50
CA ASP A 461 17.85 15.43 20.15
C ASP A 461 17.47 15.40 21.65
N GLY A 462 16.67 14.42 22.09
CA GLY A 462 16.24 14.27 23.48
C GLY A 462 16.37 12.83 23.97
N PHE A 463 16.95 12.63 25.16
CA PHE A 463 17.10 11.30 25.76
C PHE A 463 17.35 11.38 27.28
N PRO A 464 16.76 10.51 28.12
CA PRO A 464 16.90 10.60 29.56
C PRO A 464 18.23 10.03 30.11
N ALA A 465 18.71 10.63 31.20
CA ALA A 465 19.84 10.13 31.99
C ALA A 465 19.64 8.67 32.44
N GLY A 466 20.75 7.94 32.55
CA GLY A 466 20.79 6.53 32.94
C GLY A 466 20.56 5.53 31.79
N GLY A 467 20.07 5.99 30.63
CA GLY A 467 20.10 5.22 29.39
C GLY A 467 21.49 5.20 28.74
N TYR A 468 21.58 4.54 27.57
CA TYR A 468 22.81 4.39 26.79
C TYR A 468 22.61 4.97 25.39
N ILE A 469 23.59 5.69 24.87
CA ILE A 469 23.58 6.31 23.54
C ILE A 469 24.87 5.97 22.80
N VAL A 470 24.74 5.41 21.60
CA VAL A 470 25.88 5.29 20.66
C VAL A 470 25.92 6.51 19.76
N ARG A 471 27.11 7.10 19.61
CA ARG A 471 27.35 8.31 18.84
C ARG A 471 28.20 8.04 17.59
N ALA A 472 27.86 8.70 16.49
CA ALA A 472 28.72 8.80 15.32
C ALA A 472 29.67 10.00 15.48
N PRO A 473 31.00 9.84 15.31
CA PRO A 473 31.95 10.93 15.56
C PRO A 473 31.76 12.10 14.58
N MET A 474 31.36 11.80 13.34
CA MET A 474 31.03 12.77 12.31
C MET A 474 30.08 12.15 11.29
N LEU A 475 29.04 12.87 10.89
CA LEU A 475 28.14 12.53 9.80
C LEU A 475 28.00 13.73 8.85
N ILE A 476 27.66 13.48 7.60
CA ILE A 476 27.31 14.52 6.62
C ILE A 476 25.85 14.89 6.85
N ASP A 477 25.56 16.19 6.95
CA ASP A 477 24.19 16.68 6.99
C ASP A 477 23.78 17.09 5.56
N GLU A 478 22.79 16.38 5.04
CA GLU A 478 22.28 16.46 3.68
C GLU A 478 21.25 17.58 3.52
N ALA A 479 20.61 18.05 4.60
CA ALA A 479 19.53 19.04 4.49
C ALA A 479 19.99 20.37 3.84
N PRO A 480 21.18 20.92 4.18
CA PRO A 480 21.76 22.05 3.45
C PRO A 480 22.04 21.73 1.98
N ARG A 481 22.61 20.55 1.67
CA ARG A 481 22.89 20.14 0.29
C ARG A 481 21.62 20.02 -0.56
N SER A 482 20.57 19.42 -0.01
CA SER A 482 19.27 19.27 -0.67
C SER A 482 18.56 20.62 -0.84
N THR A 483 18.79 21.58 0.07
CA THR A 483 18.25 22.95 -0.05
C THR A 483 19.10 23.90 -0.92
N GLY A 484 20.24 23.45 -1.44
CA GLY A 484 21.13 24.24 -2.32
C GLY A 484 22.19 25.07 -1.58
N VAL A 485 22.35 24.83 -0.28
CA VAL A 485 23.45 25.33 0.54
C VAL A 485 24.62 24.32 0.48
N GLY A 486 25.85 24.77 0.73
CA GLY A 486 27.01 23.85 0.80
C GLY A 486 26.81 22.78 1.89
N ALA A 487 27.36 21.58 1.66
CA ALA A 487 27.24 20.46 2.60
C ALA A 487 27.83 20.79 3.98
N SER A 488 27.09 20.44 5.03
CA SER A 488 27.45 20.59 6.44
C SER A 488 27.93 19.25 7.02
N THR A 489 28.59 19.30 8.19
CA THR A 489 28.93 18.09 8.95
C THR A 489 28.45 18.23 10.39
N ALA A 490 27.66 17.28 10.86
CA ALA A 490 27.35 17.13 12.27
C ALA A 490 28.47 16.31 12.96
N ARG A 491 28.75 16.60 14.24
CA ARG A 491 29.80 15.94 15.04
C ARG A 491 29.24 15.42 16.34
N ASP A 492 29.82 14.34 16.85
CA ASP A 492 29.41 13.65 18.09
C ASP A 492 27.89 13.32 18.14
N VAL A 493 27.37 12.84 17.01
CA VAL A 493 25.94 12.77 16.73
C VAL A 493 25.30 11.55 17.42
N PRO A 494 24.31 11.73 18.31
CA PRO A 494 23.62 10.62 18.97
C PRO A 494 22.67 9.92 17.98
N MET A 495 22.92 8.64 17.67
CA MET A 495 22.17 7.91 16.63
C MET A 495 21.30 6.78 17.16
N LEU A 496 21.78 6.04 18.17
CA LEU A 496 21.12 4.85 18.73
C LEU A 496 20.97 5.02 20.25
N GLY A 497 19.75 4.92 20.76
CA GLY A 497 19.42 5.04 22.18
C GLY A 497 18.83 3.75 22.76
N LEU A 498 19.28 3.35 23.94
CA LEU A 498 18.80 2.18 24.67
C LEU A 498 18.42 2.56 26.11
N LEU A 499 17.16 2.37 26.46
CA LEU A 499 16.58 2.76 27.75
C LEU A 499 15.88 1.60 28.42
N GLN A 500 16.28 1.26 29.64
CA GLN A 500 15.48 0.44 30.56
C GLN A 500 14.75 1.38 31.51
N LEU A 501 13.42 1.36 31.51
CA LEU A 501 12.66 2.12 32.49
C LEU A 501 12.90 1.53 33.89
N GLY A 502 13.35 2.36 34.83
CA GLY A 502 13.66 1.95 36.21
C GLY A 502 12.41 1.59 37.01
N GLY A 503 12.53 0.63 37.92
CA GLY A 503 11.43 0.16 38.77
C GLY A 503 11.86 0.01 40.23
N GLY A 504 11.10 0.62 41.13
CA GLY A 504 11.00 0.16 42.51
C GLY A 504 9.99 -1.00 42.59
N GLY A 505 10.24 -1.99 43.46
CA GLY A 505 9.26 -3.04 43.76
C GLY A 505 9.22 -4.26 42.83
N GLY A 506 10.21 -4.46 41.95
CA GLY A 506 10.43 -5.76 41.27
C GLY A 506 9.52 -6.10 40.10
N ALA A 507 8.57 -5.25 39.71
CA ALA A 507 7.74 -5.45 38.52
C ALA A 507 8.54 -5.21 37.21
N PRO A 508 8.38 -6.05 36.17
CA PRO A 508 9.06 -5.85 34.88
C PRO A 508 8.49 -4.64 34.13
N ARG A 509 9.36 -3.66 33.83
CA ARG A 509 9.02 -2.48 33.02
C ARG A 509 9.61 -2.57 31.62
N GLY A 510 8.95 -1.91 30.69
CA GLY A 510 9.33 -1.84 29.28
C GLY A 510 10.73 -1.29 29.06
N ARG A 511 11.30 -1.73 27.94
CA ARG A 511 12.59 -1.29 27.38
C ARG A 511 12.32 -0.54 26.09
N LEU A 512 13.16 0.44 25.76
CA LEU A 512 13.07 1.17 24.51
C LEU A 512 14.43 1.10 23.80
N ALA A 513 14.42 0.65 22.55
CA ALA A 513 15.54 0.74 21.62
C ALA A 513 15.11 1.67 20.48
N VAL A 514 15.81 2.79 20.29
CA VAL A 514 15.44 3.82 19.31
C VAL A 514 16.62 4.13 18.42
N PHE A 515 16.39 4.17 17.11
CA PHE A 515 17.42 4.44 16.10
C PHE A 515 16.81 5.27 14.97
N GLY A 516 17.58 6.22 14.45
CA GLY A 516 17.06 7.24 13.52
C GLY A 516 17.06 6.87 12.04
N ASP A 517 17.17 5.58 11.71
CA ASP A 517 17.35 5.08 10.34
C ASP A 517 16.72 3.68 10.18
N SER A 518 15.91 3.45 9.13
CA SER A 518 15.31 2.16 8.77
C SER A 518 16.10 1.41 7.68
N SER A 519 17.12 2.01 7.08
CA SER A 519 17.82 1.57 5.85
C SER A 519 18.54 0.24 5.89
N PHE A 520 18.74 -0.35 7.07
CA PHE A 520 19.30 -1.70 7.19
C PHE A 520 18.22 -2.79 7.17
N ALA A 521 16.95 -2.41 7.39
CA ALA A 521 15.79 -3.28 7.36
C ALA A 521 15.10 -3.27 5.98
N ASP A 522 15.20 -2.15 5.25
CA ASP A 522 14.74 -1.98 3.87
C ASP A 522 15.67 -2.68 2.85
N GLU A 523 15.11 -3.46 1.92
CA GLU A 523 15.87 -4.15 0.86
C GLU A 523 16.09 -3.36 -0.45
N HIS A 524 15.34 -2.28 -0.69
CA HIS A 524 15.35 -1.46 -1.90
C HIS A 524 16.24 -0.22 -1.79
N LYS A 525 16.52 0.26 -0.58
CA LYS A 525 17.49 1.34 -0.34
C LYS A 525 18.89 0.97 -0.87
N PRO A 526 19.55 1.85 -1.65
CA PRO A 526 20.81 1.53 -2.30
C PRO A 526 21.97 1.39 -1.30
N HIS A 527 22.52 0.19 -1.19
CA HIS A 527 23.71 -0.05 -0.38
C HIS A 527 25.00 0.19 -1.19
N ALA A 528 25.97 0.89 -0.59
CA ALA A 528 27.15 1.44 -1.26
C ALA A 528 28.24 0.43 -1.69
N SER A 529 27.91 -0.84 -1.87
CA SER A 529 28.80 -1.88 -2.41
C SER A 529 28.20 -2.51 -3.67
N ALA A 530 27.95 -1.69 -4.69
CA ALA A 530 27.47 -2.11 -6.00
C ALA A 530 28.60 -2.63 -6.93
N GLU A 531 29.63 -3.29 -6.36
CA GLU A 531 30.63 -4.00 -7.14
C GLU A 531 30.33 -5.51 -7.21
N ALA A 532 30.05 -5.95 -8.44
CA ALA A 532 30.23 -7.31 -8.95
C ALA A 532 29.69 -8.51 -8.14
N SER A 533 28.52 -9.00 -8.58
CA SER A 533 28.11 -10.42 -8.57
C SER A 533 27.74 -11.05 -7.22
N ALA A 534 26.60 -11.76 -7.22
CA ALA A 534 26.08 -12.61 -6.15
C ALA A 534 25.77 -11.94 -4.78
N VAL A 535 24.47 -11.67 -4.58
CA VAL A 535 23.73 -11.99 -3.33
C VAL A 535 24.28 -11.37 -2.02
N LYS A 536 23.62 -10.27 -1.61
CA LYS A 536 23.45 -9.68 -0.24
C LYS A 536 24.34 -8.49 0.17
N PRO A 537 23.75 -7.29 0.23
CA PRO A 537 24.21 -6.22 1.12
C PRO A 537 23.38 -6.11 2.43
N VAL A 538 22.05 -6.29 2.35
CA VAL A 538 21.08 -6.12 3.46
C VAL A 538 21.45 -6.94 4.72
N HIS A 539 21.95 -8.17 4.55
CA HIS A 539 22.14 -9.10 5.68
C HIS A 539 23.29 -8.74 6.63
N HIS A 540 24.27 -7.91 6.22
CA HIS A 540 25.44 -7.65 7.07
C HIS A 540 25.12 -6.74 8.28
N MET A 541 23.99 -6.03 8.25
CA MET A 541 23.59 -5.07 9.31
C MET A 541 22.42 -5.56 10.18
N MET A 542 21.77 -6.68 9.84
CA MET A 542 20.67 -7.28 10.61
C MET A 542 21.02 -7.62 12.07
N TRP A 543 22.30 -7.71 12.42
CA TRP A 543 22.73 -7.86 13.81
C TRP A 543 22.32 -6.68 14.70
N LEU A 544 22.15 -5.47 14.15
CA LEU A 544 21.67 -4.33 14.92
C LEU A 544 20.20 -4.54 15.30
N LEU A 545 19.38 -5.03 14.36
CA LEU A 545 18.01 -5.46 14.62
C LEU A 545 17.96 -6.53 15.69
N ASP A 546 18.81 -7.56 15.59
CA ASP A 546 18.94 -8.60 16.62
C ASP A 546 19.24 -8.00 17.99
N SER A 547 20.26 -7.14 18.12
CA SER A 547 20.62 -6.54 19.41
C SER A 547 19.55 -5.60 19.98
N MET A 548 18.81 -4.89 19.13
CA MET A 548 17.69 -4.02 19.54
C MET A 548 16.47 -4.86 19.99
N VAL A 549 16.11 -5.90 19.24
CA VAL A 549 14.97 -6.77 19.51
C VAL A 549 15.25 -7.72 20.69
N ASP A 550 16.44 -8.32 20.78
CA ASP A 550 16.83 -9.18 21.91
C ASP A 550 16.89 -8.36 23.21
N PHE A 551 17.31 -7.08 23.15
CA PHE A 551 17.16 -6.16 24.28
C PHE A 551 15.69 -5.85 24.57
N ALA A 552 14.91 -5.39 23.60
CA ALA A 552 13.51 -5.01 23.82
C ALA A 552 12.67 -6.19 24.34
N ALA A 553 12.64 -7.32 23.63
CA ALA A 553 11.78 -8.45 23.96
C ALA A 553 12.30 -9.28 25.15
N SER A 554 13.61 -9.49 25.26
CA SER A 554 14.21 -10.43 26.24
C SER A 554 15.13 -9.80 27.30
N GLY A 555 15.48 -8.52 27.17
CA GLY A 555 16.38 -7.82 28.10
C GLY A 555 17.87 -8.17 27.94
N VAL A 556 18.23 -8.91 26.90
CA VAL A 556 19.62 -9.30 26.59
C VAL A 556 20.40 -8.04 26.18
N ARG A 557 21.63 -7.90 26.66
CA ARG A 557 22.45 -6.70 26.42
C ARG A 557 23.66 -7.05 25.58
N ASP A 558 23.78 -6.41 24.42
CA ASP A 558 25.00 -6.43 23.61
C ASP A 558 26.06 -5.55 24.29
N GLU A 559 27.18 -6.14 24.71
CA GLU A 559 28.25 -5.45 25.44
C GLU A 559 28.80 -4.22 24.71
N ARG A 560 28.74 -4.22 23.38
CA ARG A 560 29.22 -3.09 22.54
C ARG A 560 28.29 -1.89 22.59
N LEU A 561 26.99 -2.15 22.77
CA LEU A 561 25.96 -1.12 22.89
C LEU A 561 25.81 -0.60 24.32
N PHE A 562 25.98 -1.48 25.30
CA PHE A 562 25.91 -1.19 26.74
C PHE A 562 27.27 -0.89 27.38
N ALA A 563 28.27 -0.50 26.58
CA ALA A 563 29.59 -0.12 27.06
C ALA A 563 29.51 1.07 28.04
N ALA A 564 30.42 1.14 29.02
CA ALA A 564 30.39 2.23 30.01
C ALA A 564 30.46 3.63 29.37
N ALA A 565 31.17 3.77 28.24
CA ALA A 565 31.31 5.03 27.50
C ALA A 565 30.04 5.47 26.74
N THR A 566 29.04 4.59 26.53
CA THR A 566 27.76 4.97 25.92
C THR A 566 26.73 5.39 26.97
N ARG A 567 26.97 5.14 28.26
CA ARG A 567 26.02 5.49 29.32
C ARG A 567 25.92 7.01 29.49
N LEU A 568 24.69 7.51 29.58
CA LEU A 568 24.40 8.93 29.71
C LEU A 568 24.24 9.33 31.19
N ASP A 569 25.16 10.14 31.71
CA ASP A 569 25.08 10.63 33.11
C ASP A 569 24.04 11.75 33.30
N SER A 570 23.81 12.58 32.27
CA SER A 570 22.86 13.69 32.29
C SER A 570 22.02 13.73 31.01
N SER A 571 20.70 13.90 31.13
CA SER A 571 19.76 13.86 30.01
C SER A 571 20.16 14.80 28.87
N LEU A 572 19.99 14.36 27.62
CA LEU A 572 20.01 15.24 26.46
C LEU A 572 18.73 16.07 26.47
N LEU A 573 18.90 17.39 26.49
CA LEU A 573 17.80 18.35 26.51
C LEU A 573 17.51 18.81 25.08
N ARG A 574 16.31 18.49 24.58
CA ARG A 574 15.80 18.97 23.30
C ARG A 574 15.83 20.52 23.29
N ALA A 575 16.36 21.11 22.23
CA ALA A 575 16.32 22.56 22.03
C ALA A 575 14.86 23.05 21.98
N SER A 576 14.58 24.21 22.57
CA SER A 576 13.23 24.63 22.93
C SER A 576 12.35 25.02 21.72
N ASN A 577 11.72 24.01 21.12
CA ASN A 577 10.39 24.04 20.49
C ASN A 577 9.93 22.58 20.49
N GLY A 578 8.92 22.26 21.30
CA GLY A 578 8.30 20.93 21.29
C GLY A 578 7.35 20.80 20.10
N SER A 579 7.32 19.63 19.47
CA SER A 579 6.36 19.29 18.41
C SER A 579 4.93 19.53 18.92
N THR A 580 4.07 20.10 18.10
CA THR A 580 2.64 20.24 18.40
C THR A 580 1.80 19.28 17.56
N ASP A 581 0.55 19.05 17.96
CA ASP A 581 -0.41 18.28 17.15
C ASP A 581 -0.60 18.89 15.74
N ALA A 582 -0.40 20.21 15.59
CA ALA A 582 -0.45 20.89 14.30
C ALA A 582 0.76 20.58 13.42
N ASP A 583 1.95 20.41 14.00
CA ASP A 583 3.16 20.00 13.27
C ASP A 583 3.09 18.52 12.86
N ALA A 584 2.53 17.68 13.74
CA ALA A 584 2.32 16.26 13.50
C ALA A 584 1.24 15.97 12.43
N LEU A 585 0.24 16.85 12.28
CA LEU A 585 -0.84 16.68 11.29
C LEU A 585 -0.65 17.50 10.01
N GLY A 586 -0.02 18.68 10.06
CA GLY A 586 0.42 19.49 8.92
C GLY A 586 -0.39 19.37 7.62
N LEU A 587 0.27 18.98 6.53
CA LEU A 587 -0.35 18.65 5.23
C LEU A 587 -0.90 17.22 5.16
N LEU A 588 -0.56 16.39 6.16
CA LEU A 588 -0.97 15.00 6.30
C LEU A 588 -2.44 14.84 6.70
N ALA A 589 -3.05 15.83 7.36
CA ALA A 589 -4.39 15.76 7.97
C ALA A 589 -5.52 15.13 7.11
N PRO A 590 -5.62 15.33 5.77
CA PRO A 590 -6.64 14.66 4.94
C PRO A 590 -6.44 13.13 4.81
N TYR A 591 -5.18 12.70 4.92
CA TYR A 591 -4.74 11.32 4.76
C TYR A 591 -4.56 10.62 6.12
N SER A 592 -4.29 11.38 7.18
CA SER A 592 -4.15 10.86 8.55
C SER A 592 -5.40 10.11 8.99
N ARG A 593 -5.20 8.93 9.57
CA ARG A 593 -6.29 8.16 10.18
C ARG A 593 -6.51 8.58 11.64
N ALA A 594 -5.51 9.14 12.31
CA ALA A 594 -5.69 9.76 13.64
C ALA A 594 -6.53 11.05 13.58
N ALA A 595 -6.39 11.85 12.51
CA ALA A 595 -7.22 13.06 12.32
C ALA A 595 -8.72 12.80 12.17
N ARG A 596 -9.13 11.56 11.85
CA ARG A 596 -10.54 11.21 11.61
C ARG A 596 -11.37 11.05 12.89
N ALA A 597 -10.71 11.01 14.06
CA ALA A 597 -11.23 11.17 15.44
C ALA A 597 -12.37 10.25 15.95
N ASP A 598 -13.34 9.88 15.11
CA ASP A 598 -14.57 9.15 15.46
C ASP A 598 -14.76 7.90 14.60
N GLU A 599 -13.65 7.20 14.34
CA GLU A 599 -13.72 5.85 13.82
C GLU A 599 -12.63 5.01 14.51
N CYS A 600 -13.06 4.24 15.52
CA CYS A 600 -12.90 2.81 15.35
C CYS A 600 -13.62 2.45 14.04
N LEU A 601 -12.94 2.68 12.91
CA LEU A 601 -13.13 1.90 11.70
C LEU A 601 -12.98 0.49 12.22
N PRO A 602 -14.08 -0.27 12.37
CA PRO A 602 -13.91 -1.65 12.65
C PRO A 602 -13.39 -2.18 11.32
N LEU A 603 -12.07 -2.31 11.23
CA LEU A 603 -11.51 -3.56 10.76
C LEU A 603 -12.30 -4.63 11.49
N ARG A 604 -13.41 -5.09 10.91
CA ARG A 604 -14.28 -6.09 11.52
C ARG A 604 -13.46 -7.36 11.72
N LEU A 605 -12.52 -7.55 10.80
CA LEU A 605 -11.40 -8.47 10.83
C LEU A 605 -10.55 -8.36 12.12
N CYS A 606 -10.17 -7.16 12.59
CA CYS A 606 -9.29 -6.96 13.77
C CYS A 606 -10.02 -6.86 15.13
N CYS A 607 -11.13 -6.14 15.20
CA CYS A 607 -11.66 -5.63 16.48
C CYS A 607 -12.63 -6.60 17.20
N GLY A 608 -12.20 -7.82 17.56
CA GLY A 608 -13.11 -8.70 18.31
C GLY A 608 -12.57 -9.92 19.05
N THR A 609 -11.26 -10.08 19.27
CA THR A 609 -10.72 -11.19 20.10
C THR A 609 -9.97 -10.73 21.34
N MET A 610 -9.79 -9.42 21.55
CA MET A 610 -9.14 -8.84 22.74
C MET A 610 -10.14 -8.11 23.64
N ASN A 611 -10.91 -8.89 24.40
CA ASN A 611 -11.62 -8.62 25.68
C ASN A 611 -12.36 -7.27 25.94
N GLU A 612 -12.51 -6.36 24.98
CA GLU A 612 -13.23 -5.08 25.14
C GLU A 612 -14.41 -4.91 24.16
N ALA A 613 -15.22 -5.97 23.99
CA ALA A 613 -16.50 -5.89 23.25
C ALA A 613 -17.55 -4.94 23.90
N ALA A 614 -17.21 -4.25 24.99
CA ALA A 614 -18.13 -3.46 25.82
C ALA A 614 -18.16 -1.95 25.52
N ARG A 615 -17.37 -1.43 24.56
CA ARG A 615 -17.31 0.02 24.26
C ARG A 615 -17.77 0.44 22.86
N CYS A 616 -17.90 -0.48 21.90
CA CYS A 616 -18.46 -0.19 20.57
C CYS A 616 -19.99 -0.39 20.56
N GLY A 617 -20.72 0.53 21.22
CA GLY A 617 -22.19 0.53 21.26
C GLY A 617 -22.85 0.95 19.93
N PRO A 618 -24.13 0.59 19.70
CA PRO A 618 -24.76 0.74 18.38
C PRO A 618 -25.26 2.17 18.10
N PHE A 619 -24.38 3.04 17.60
CA PHE A 619 -24.74 4.39 17.13
C PHE A 619 -25.06 4.45 15.62
N LEU A 620 -25.88 3.51 15.13
CA LEU A 620 -26.42 3.53 13.76
C LEU A 620 -27.94 3.32 13.76
N ARG A 621 -28.70 4.35 14.20
CA ARG A 621 -30.14 4.49 13.90
C ARG A 621 -30.73 5.89 14.18
N ALA A 622 -30.14 6.94 13.60
CA ALA A 622 -30.81 8.23 13.40
C ALA A 622 -30.04 9.07 12.35
N GLY A 623 -30.47 9.07 11.09
CA GLY A 623 -29.74 9.82 10.05
C GLY A 623 -30.14 9.62 8.60
N ARG A 624 -31.34 9.08 8.29
CA ARG A 624 -31.86 9.00 6.91
C ARG A 624 -33.36 8.76 6.82
N GLU A 625 -34.16 9.60 7.49
CA GLU A 625 -35.60 9.75 7.26
C GLU A 625 -36.05 11.11 7.83
N GLY A 626 -36.92 11.85 7.12
CA GLY A 626 -37.50 13.10 7.63
C GLY A 626 -36.88 14.42 7.13
N ALA A 627 -36.60 14.55 5.83
CA ALA A 627 -36.32 15.85 5.19
C ALA A 627 -37.48 16.32 4.29
N GLU A 628 -38.72 16.16 4.77
CA GLU A 628 -39.92 16.73 4.13
C GLU A 628 -40.95 17.15 5.19
N ARG A 629 -41.51 18.35 5.03
CA ARG A 629 -42.67 18.93 5.77
C ARG A 629 -42.48 19.26 7.26
N ALA A 630 -42.30 20.56 7.54
CA ALA A 630 -43.08 21.26 8.57
C ALA A 630 -42.92 22.79 8.37
N ASP A 631 -43.88 23.40 7.68
CA ASP A 631 -44.13 24.84 7.75
C ASP A 631 -45.11 25.08 8.90
N GLY A 632 -44.93 26.13 9.72
CA GLY A 632 -45.88 26.44 10.82
C GLY A 632 -45.29 26.94 12.13
N SER A 633 -45.27 28.27 12.29
CA SER A 633 -45.43 29.06 13.53
C SER A 633 -45.06 28.48 14.92
N LEU A 634 -44.23 29.21 15.67
CA LEU A 634 -44.60 29.72 17.00
C LEU A 634 -43.75 30.95 17.38
N ALA A 635 -44.28 31.82 18.25
CA ALA A 635 -43.85 33.21 18.36
C ALA A 635 -43.47 33.67 19.78
N ALA A 636 -42.72 34.78 19.82
CA ALA A 636 -42.67 35.82 20.85
C ALA A 636 -41.90 35.58 22.19
N ALA A 637 -40.78 36.33 22.36
CA ALA A 637 -40.57 37.38 23.39
C ALA A 637 -39.20 38.08 23.16
N ARG A 638 -39.13 39.38 22.77
CA ARG A 638 -38.94 40.59 23.64
C ARG A 638 -37.65 40.57 24.50
N ARG A 639 -36.73 41.56 24.57
CA ARG A 639 -36.51 42.95 24.04
C ARG A 639 -34.97 43.24 24.10
N GLY A 640 -34.33 44.24 23.47
CA GLY A 640 -34.75 45.25 22.48
C GLY A 640 -34.38 46.72 22.83
N ARG A 641 -33.28 47.29 22.28
CA ARG A 641 -32.92 48.75 22.26
C ARG A 641 -32.13 49.11 20.98
N ALA A 642 -32.09 50.39 20.60
CA ALA A 642 -31.95 50.83 19.19
C ALA A 642 -30.85 51.87 18.89
N ALA A 643 -30.40 51.82 17.62
CA ALA A 643 -30.10 52.95 16.69
C ALA A 643 -28.86 53.86 16.93
N PRO A 644 -28.36 54.62 15.92
CA PRO A 644 -28.89 54.83 14.55
C PRO A 644 -27.92 54.54 13.38
N SER A 645 -28.37 54.86 12.17
CA SER A 645 -27.86 54.49 10.84
C SER A 645 -27.03 55.56 10.11
N ILE A 646 -26.12 55.16 9.21
CA ILE A 646 -25.68 55.92 8.01
C ILE A 646 -25.77 54.99 6.78
N ALA A 647 -25.98 55.55 5.58
CA ALA A 647 -26.61 54.86 4.44
C ALA A 647 -25.66 54.34 3.33
N ALA A 648 -26.05 53.17 2.77
CA ALA A 648 -26.19 52.81 1.34
C ALA A 648 -25.15 53.29 0.28
N PRO A 649 -24.76 52.42 -0.70
CA PRO A 649 -25.71 51.99 -1.73
C PRO A 649 -25.70 50.51 -2.14
N ARG A 650 -26.85 50.07 -2.67
CA ARG A 650 -27.13 48.72 -3.19
C ARG A 650 -26.39 48.44 -4.52
N ARG A 651 -25.91 47.21 -4.73
CA ARG A 651 -25.97 46.53 -6.04
C ARG A 651 -26.36 45.05 -5.89
N ARG A 652 -26.98 44.53 -6.96
CA ARG A 652 -27.75 43.28 -7.05
C ARG A 652 -26.87 42.03 -6.94
N ALA A 653 -27.39 40.99 -6.30
CA ALA A 653 -27.02 39.61 -6.60
C ALA A 653 -27.79 39.11 -7.84
N PRO A 654 -27.19 38.26 -8.68
CA PRO A 654 -27.90 37.33 -9.55
C PRO A 654 -27.89 35.90 -8.99
N SER A 655 -28.91 35.17 -9.43
CA SER A 655 -29.27 33.78 -9.15
C SER A 655 -28.21 32.73 -9.49
N ALA A 656 -28.39 31.58 -8.85
CA ALA A 656 -27.88 30.26 -9.21
C ALA A 656 -27.64 30.01 -10.72
N ASP A 657 -26.46 29.45 -11.03
CA ASP A 657 -26.14 28.82 -12.29
C ASP A 657 -26.12 27.29 -12.16
N VAL A 658 -26.57 26.64 -13.24
CA VAL A 658 -26.68 25.19 -13.41
C VAL A 658 -25.29 24.60 -13.70
N PRO A 659 -24.93 23.40 -13.20
CA PRO A 659 -23.65 22.77 -13.54
C PRO A 659 -23.54 22.50 -15.05
N VAL A 660 -22.47 23.01 -15.66
CA VAL A 660 -22.16 22.78 -17.07
C VAL A 660 -21.61 21.36 -17.24
N GLU A 661 -22.33 20.53 -17.99
CA GLU A 661 -21.82 19.22 -18.42
C GLU A 661 -20.56 19.39 -19.28
N ALA A 662 -19.42 18.92 -18.78
CA ALA A 662 -18.18 18.85 -19.54
C ALA A 662 -18.26 17.70 -20.57
N CYS A 663 -18.76 18.00 -21.77
CA CYS A 663 -18.72 17.08 -22.90
C CYS A 663 -17.27 16.73 -23.32
N VAL A 664 -16.74 15.63 -22.77
CA VAL A 664 -15.45 15.04 -23.16
C VAL A 664 -15.55 14.42 -24.56
N VAL A 665 -15.25 15.21 -25.60
CA VAL A 665 -15.14 14.71 -26.98
C VAL A 665 -13.76 14.12 -27.20
N GLY A 666 -13.58 12.88 -26.73
CA GLY A 666 -12.37 12.06 -26.92
C GLY A 666 -12.23 11.47 -28.35
N PRO A 667 -11.20 10.64 -28.59
CA PRO A 667 -10.72 10.25 -29.93
C PRO A 667 -11.67 9.38 -30.79
N VAL A 668 -12.88 9.08 -30.31
CA VAL A 668 -13.90 8.24 -30.98
C VAL A 668 -14.30 8.80 -32.37
N CYS A 669 -14.35 10.12 -32.53
CA CYS A 669 -14.70 10.76 -33.80
C CYS A 669 -13.68 10.49 -34.93
N VAL A 670 -12.40 10.29 -34.62
CA VAL A 670 -11.36 10.05 -35.63
C VAL A 670 -11.48 8.64 -36.21
N VAL A 671 -11.79 7.65 -35.36
CA VAL A 671 -11.97 6.26 -35.76
C VAL A 671 -13.25 6.10 -36.59
N LEU A 672 -14.36 6.70 -36.16
CA LEU A 672 -15.63 6.69 -36.93
C LEU A 672 -15.50 7.35 -38.31
N ALA A 673 -14.79 8.49 -38.40
CA ALA A 673 -14.53 9.16 -39.67
C ALA A 673 -13.68 8.30 -40.62
N ALA A 674 -12.63 7.63 -40.12
CA ALA A 674 -11.80 6.73 -40.90
C ALA A 674 -12.59 5.50 -41.41
N SER A 675 -13.42 4.89 -40.57
CA SER A 675 -14.27 3.75 -40.95
C SER A 675 -15.33 4.11 -41.99
N LEU A 676 -15.91 5.31 -41.92
CA LEU A 676 -16.87 5.81 -42.91
C LEU A 676 -16.19 6.14 -44.26
N LEU A 677 -15.00 6.76 -44.26
CA LEU A 677 -14.24 6.97 -45.50
C LEU A 677 -13.82 5.65 -46.16
N ALA A 678 -13.37 4.66 -45.39
CA ALA A 678 -13.00 3.35 -45.93
C ALA A 678 -14.19 2.66 -46.63
N ARG A 679 -15.38 2.70 -46.01
CA ARG A 679 -16.63 2.18 -46.60
C ARG A 679 -17.08 2.97 -47.84
N PHE A 680 -16.78 4.26 -47.91
CA PHE A 680 -17.12 5.11 -49.07
C PHE A 680 -16.18 4.85 -50.26
N CYS A 681 -14.87 4.73 -50.02
CA CYS A 681 -13.87 4.44 -51.07
C CYS A 681 -14.03 3.05 -51.70
N ALA A 682 -14.55 2.06 -50.96
CA ALA A 682 -14.76 0.71 -51.47
C ALA A 682 -15.85 0.58 -52.55
N ARG A 683 -16.65 1.62 -52.82
CA ARG A 683 -17.88 1.53 -53.65
C ARG A 683 -17.85 2.25 -55.01
N ARG A 684 -16.74 2.83 -55.47
CA ARG A 684 -16.65 3.47 -56.82
C ARG A 684 -15.28 3.30 -57.50
N PRO A 685 -15.19 2.63 -58.67
CA PRO A 685 -13.96 2.54 -59.45
C PRO A 685 -13.92 3.62 -60.56
N THR A 686 -13.26 4.76 -60.33
CA THR A 686 -12.83 5.66 -61.43
C THR A 686 -11.60 6.49 -61.05
N ARG A 687 -10.96 7.10 -62.07
CA ARG A 687 -9.61 7.70 -62.06
C ARG A 687 -9.46 8.99 -61.20
N GLN A 688 -9.63 8.91 -59.88
CA GLN A 688 -9.23 10.00 -58.95
C GLN A 688 -8.31 9.55 -57.79
N ALA A 689 -8.16 8.25 -57.55
CA ALA A 689 -7.30 7.73 -56.47
C ALA A 689 -5.80 8.10 -56.61
N ARG A 690 -5.29 8.32 -57.83
CA ARG A 690 -3.88 8.66 -58.07
C ARG A 690 -3.49 10.11 -57.71
N TRP A 691 -4.45 11.00 -57.44
CA TRP A 691 -4.14 12.38 -57.05
C TRP A 691 -3.98 12.51 -55.52
N CYS A 692 -4.82 11.84 -54.74
CA CYS A 692 -4.77 11.90 -53.27
C CYS A 692 -3.48 11.28 -52.67
N SER A 693 -2.89 10.26 -53.29
CA SER A 693 -1.70 9.61 -52.73
C SER A 693 -0.44 10.48 -52.74
N ARG A 694 -0.36 11.50 -53.61
CA ARG A 694 0.83 12.37 -53.74
C ARG A 694 0.84 13.59 -52.82
N GLN A 695 -0.27 13.99 -52.20
CA GLN A 695 -0.29 15.12 -51.24
C GLN A 695 -0.21 14.71 -49.76
N LEU A 696 -0.39 13.43 -49.43
CA LEU A 696 -0.37 12.96 -48.03
C LEU A 696 1.04 12.71 -47.45
N GLN A 697 2.12 12.82 -48.26
CA GLN A 697 3.49 12.61 -47.79
C GLN A 697 4.17 13.87 -47.18
N GLY A 698 3.43 14.94 -46.88
CA GLY A 698 4.00 16.07 -46.14
C GLY A 698 3.02 17.19 -45.78
N CYS A 699 2.42 17.13 -44.59
CA CYS A 699 1.83 18.29 -43.90
C CYS A 699 1.70 18.03 -42.39
N SER A 700 1.95 19.07 -41.58
CA SER A 700 1.80 19.05 -40.11
C SER A 700 0.38 19.41 -39.64
N CYS A 701 0.07 19.12 -38.38
CA CYS A 701 -1.28 19.12 -37.78
C CYS A 701 -2.16 20.35 -38.07
N CYS A 702 -1.60 21.56 -38.18
CA CYS A 702 -2.41 22.78 -38.34
C CYS A 702 -3.24 22.84 -39.64
N ARG A 703 -2.83 22.17 -40.73
CA ARG A 703 -3.58 22.25 -42.01
C ARG A 703 -4.80 21.31 -42.07
N THR A 704 -4.81 20.22 -41.31
CA THR A 704 -5.93 19.27 -41.26
C THR A 704 -7.20 19.91 -40.70
N TRP A 705 -7.06 20.76 -39.67
CA TRP A 705 -8.18 21.42 -38.99
C TRP A 705 -8.96 22.38 -39.90
N LEU A 706 -8.24 23.14 -40.74
CA LEU A 706 -8.85 24.04 -41.74
C LEU A 706 -9.62 23.29 -42.83
N LEU A 707 -9.19 22.08 -43.19
CA LEU A 707 -9.90 21.23 -44.16
C LEU A 707 -11.19 20.66 -43.55
N CYS A 708 -11.12 20.13 -42.32
CA CYS A 708 -12.29 19.65 -41.58
C CYS A 708 -13.34 20.75 -41.39
N ARG A 709 -12.92 21.97 -41.00
CA ARG A 709 -13.82 23.14 -40.85
C ARG A 709 -14.54 23.50 -42.15
N ARG A 710 -13.86 23.44 -43.30
CA ARG A 710 -14.47 23.71 -44.63
C ARG A 710 -15.43 22.62 -45.10
N LEU A 711 -15.21 21.36 -44.71
CA LEU A 711 -16.13 20.25 -44.98
C LEU A 711 -17.38 20.33 -44.09
N TRP A 712 -17.19 20.59 -42.79
CA TRP A 712 -18.30 20.66 -41.82
C TRP A 712 -19.28 21.81 -42.12
N LEU A 713 -18.77 23.00 -42.46
CA LEU A 713 -19.57 24.15 -42.89
C LEU A 713 -20.33 23.95 -44.21
N ARG A 714 -20.02 22.90 -44.99
CA ARG A 714 -20.80 22.52 -46.19
C ARG A 714 -21.90 21.50 -45.92
N CYS A 715 -21.88 20.82 -44.77
CA CYS A 715 -22.85 19.78 -44.43
C CYS A 715 -24.02 20.27 -43.55
N TRP A 716 -23.84 21.34 -42.79
CA TRP A 716 -24.91 21.96 -41.97
C TRP A 716 -24.96 23.49 -42.13
N PRO A 717 -25.91 24.03 -42.93
CA PRO A 717 -26.04 25.47 -43.16
C PRO A 717 -26.73 26.26 -42.02
N SER A 718 -27.32 25.57 -41.04
CA SER A 718 -28.34 26.13 -40.14
C SER A 718 -28.00 25.98 -38.65
N ALA A 719 -26.91 26.62 -38.22
CA ALA A 719 -26.62 26.86 -36.80
C ALA A 719 -26.07 28.28 -36.62
N ARG A 720 -26.91 29.22 -36.18
CA ARG A 720 -26.50 30.58 -35.81
C ARG A 720 -26.09 30.61 -34.35
N TRP A 721 -24.81 30.84 -34.07
CA TRP A 721 -24.33 31.28 -32.76
C TRP A 721 -23.56 32.60 -32.92
N ARG A 722 -23.95 33.60 -32.15
CA ARG A 722 -23.19 34.85 -31.99
C ARG A 722 -22.25 34.67 -30.80
N LEU A 723 -20.96 34.90 -31.02
CA LEU A 723 -20.00 35.13 -29.94
C LEU A 723 -20.14 36.58 -29.45
N PRO A 724 -20.17 36.83 -28.12
CA PRO A 724 -19.66 38.08 -27.56
C PRO A 724 -18.13 38.14 -27.75
N LEU A 725 -17.60 39.37 -27.82
CA LEU A 725 -16.15 39.65 -27.86
C LEU A 725 -15.51 39.44 -26.48
#